data_AF-A0A6I6DQY1-F1
#
_entry.id   AF-A0A6I6DQY1-F1
#
_cell.length_a   1.000
_cell.length_b   1.000
_cell.length_c   1.000
_cell.angle_alpha   90.00
_cell.angle_beta   90.00
_cell.angle_gamma   90.00
#
_symmetry.space_group_name_H-M   'P 1'
#
loop_
_entity.id
_entity.type
_entity.pdbx_description
1 polymer ?
#
loop_
_entity_poly.entity_id
_entity_poly.type
_entity_poly.pdbx_seq_one_letter_code
_entity_poly.pdbx_strand_id
1 'polypeptide(L)'
;MTTSVLPRIDEPIALPARALPPRSARWPLFAALVPVVGGAAMWLATGSMLSLCFAALGPLMALASAIDARRSSRRERRRSDAEYASACARVEAEVDRRHERERQELAARLVDVAALLADARRMWRAGADELVVGRGPGSSRVRVTGGDGEQADGVRARAGVLDDAPIAMSAAEGVCVRGDPVVSRAVARALAVQLCLRASPGELAACPGPEEEEWMDLLPHRGATAAPHRLALVLGGAAPAEADRVIAACGPGEPPPEACEAVLEVDDGLRGRLLRGPHVQELALEAVSGPQAAALAERLSRLPGSGGPSPSDPPLTLGSLEPLASGEAAALPAVIGTTAGEPAVVDIVGDGPHAVVVGTTGAGKSELLVTWVASLARTYTPERVVFLLADFKGGTAFDALAHLPHVTGVITDLDAGAARRAVESLRAELRRRETHLAARGLRDVAAPGAGLPRLVIVVDEFAALLQDHADLHAVFTDVAARGRALGMHLVLGTQRSTGVLRDALAANCPLRIALRVAEPAESRGVIGRDDAATLPGGVDGRGLAYIRRPSDAGPRLTRVALTAPADVAAIATSTDGPSSHGPWLAPLPRELPIDALPPAGPGEVVLGLADDPAHQRQPLVLLRPGADRALAVVGGAGSGKTSLVRLIAEQRPDALLVPPDAEGAWDAVERAEGAAGALLLVDDLDALLARFPHDHAHVLAERIEGILRDAGERRSTVVLTLTRVAGPAARLLDLVARRALLAVSSRADHAAAGGESAAFDPRRAPGRGVLDGLEVQLAMPRVPGRPVEEPPPATAWRPSAPVTALVAKAARRRAVALAGGWGNGVHVVVLDDLPSGTILAALAQPASPVVVAGEPESWQRQWALLQEARSGHPLVVSAECATELRVLTGERELPPYARPRASRAWLCVDGRPPQRVVLP
;
A
#
# COMPACT_ATOMS: atom_id res chain seq x y z
N MET A 1 12.84 -22.80 14.59
CA MET A 1 12.67 -24.13 13.95
C MET A 1 12.85 -23.96 12.46
N THR A 2 13.81 -24.66 11.87
CA THR A 2 14.20 -24.59 10.46
C THR A 2 13.06 -25.07 9.56
N THR A 3 12.61 -24.19 8.68
CA THR A 3 11.51 -24.41 7.74
C THR A 3 11.93 -25.36 6.63
N SER A 4 11.37 -26.57 6.63
CA SER A 4 11.54 -27.55 5.55
C SER A 4 10.81 -27.05 4.30
N VAL A 5 11.58 -26.53 3.34
CA VAL A 5 11.15 -26.42 1.94
C VAL A 5 10.79 -27.84 1.50
N LEU A 6 9.57 -28.07 1.02
CA LEU A 6 9.24 -29.37 0.43
C LEU A 6 10.14 -29.56 -0.81
N PRO A 7 10.95 -30.61 -0.86
CA PRO A 7 11.91 -30.81 -1.94
C PRO A 7 11.18 -30.94 -3.29
N ARG A 8 11.84 -30.50 -4.36
CA ARG A 8 11.27 -30.60 -5.71
C ARG A 8 11.25 -32.07 -6.15
N ILE A 9 10.31 -32.46 -7.01
CA ILE A 9 10.15 -33.87 -7.43
C ILE A 9 11.42 -34.41 -8.12
N ASP A 10 12.07 -33.55 -8.91
CA ASP A 10 13.31 -33.78 -9.65
C ASP A 10 14.59 -33.72 -8.80
N GLU A 11 14.49 -33.32 -7.53
CA GLU A 11 15.63 -33.26 -6.64
C GLU A 11 16.12 -34.67 -6.27
N PRO A 12 17.40 -35.01 -6.50
CA PRO A 12 17.89 -36.37 -6.32
C PRO A 12 17.82 -36.82 -4.85
N ILE A 13 17.23 -37.99 -4.59
CA ILE A 13 17.19 -38.62 -3.28
C ILE A 13 18.47 -39.42 -3.08
N ALA A 14 19.27 -39.06 -2.07
CA ALA A 14 20.50 -39.76 -1.75
C ALA A 14 20.23 -41.04 -0.94
N LEU A 15 20.63 -42.18 -1.47
CA LEU A 15 20.65 -43.47 -0.78
C LEU A 15 22.00 -43.62 -0.05
N PRO A 16 22.01 -43.92 1.26
CA PRO A 16 23.26 -44.03 2.01
C PRO A 16 24.12 -45.20 1.52
N ALA A 17 25.44 -45.08 1.63
CA ALA A 17 26.35 -46.19 1.34
C ALA A 17 26.28 -47.25 2.44
N ARG A 18 26.41 -48.53 2.07
CA ARG A 18 26.49 -49.62 3.04
C ARG A 18 27.77 -49.46 3.85
N ALA A 19 27.67 -49.47 5.18
CA ALA A 19 28.84 -49.35 6.03
C ALA A 19 29.81 -50.52 5.78
N LEU A 20 31.09 -50.21 5.56
CA LEU A 20 32.12 -51.22 5.39
C LEU A 20 32.23 -52.03 6.69
N PRO A 21 32.38 -53.36 6.62
CA PRO A 21 32.54 -54.17 7.81
C PRO A 21 33.76 -53.68 8.61
N PRO A 22 33.67 -53.63 9.96
CA PRO A 22 34.81 -53.23 10.78
C PRO A 22 36.00 -54.13 10.46
N ARG A 23 37.17 -53.51 10.23
CA ARG A 23 38.43 -54.24 9.99
C ARG A 23 38.61 -55.22 11.14
N SER A 24 38.83 -56.50 10.81
CA SER A 24 38.98 -57.58 11.78
C SER A 24 39.94 -57.16 12.89
N ALA A 25 39.47 -57.16 14.14
CA ALA A 25 40.33 -56.92 15.28
C ALA A 25 41.48 -57.93 15.25
N ARG A 26 42.70 -57.45 15.00
CA ARG A 26 43.90 -58.29 15.02
C ARG A 26 44.02 -58.84 16.44
N TRP A 27 44.14 -60.16 16.55
CA TRP A 27 44.29 -60.82 17.85
C TRP A 27 45.50 -60.18 18.56
N PRO A 28 45.35 -59.66 19.79
CA PRO A 28 46.43 -58.99 20.48
C PRO A 28 47.38 -60.04 21.08
N LEU A 29 48.02 -60.83 20.22
CA LEU A 29 48.97 -61.88 20.58
C LEU A 29 50.07 -61.33 21.49
N PHE A 30 50.54 -60.10 21.24
CA PHE A 30 51.53 -59.43 22.07
C PHE A 30 51.01 -59.13 23.49
N ALA A 31 49.77 -58.69 23.64
CA ALA A 31 49.19 -58.41 24.97
C ALA A 31 48.95 -59.70 25.78
N ALA A 32 48.68 -60.82 25.09
CA ALA A 32 48.56 -62.14 25.72
C ALA A 32 49.92 -62.71 26.17
N LEU A 33 50.99 -62.36 25.47
CA LEU A 33 52.34 -62.89 25.72
C LEU A 33 53.01 -62.24 26.93
N VAL A 34 52.78 -60.93 27.16
CA VAL A 34 53.45 -60.15 28.22
C VAL A 34 53.23 -60.76 29.63
N PRO A 35 52.00 -61.10 30.06
CA PRO A 35 51.77 -61.72 31.37
C PRO A 35 52.34 -63.14 31.46
N VAL A 36 52.36 -63.89 30.36
CA VAL A 36 52.91 -65.25 30.30
C VAL A 36 54.42 -65.22 30.50
N VAL A 37 55.11 -64.35 29.76
CA VAL A 37 56.57 -64.18 29.87
C VAL A 37 56.95 -63.60 31.24
N GLY A 38 56.23 -62.58 31.71
CA GLY A 38 56.46 -61.98 33.02
C GLY A 38 56.23 -62.97 34.17
N GLY A 39 55.14 -63.74 34.14
CA GLY A 39 54.84 -64.75 35.15
C GLY A 39 55.83 -65.92 35.14
N ALA A 40 56.29 -66.36 33.96
CA ALA A 40 57.32 -67.40 33.83
C ALA A 40 58.70 -66.94 34.33
N ALA A 41 59.12 -65.73 33.99
CA ALA A 41 60.37 -65.14 34.49
C ALA A 41 60.33 -64.97 36.02
N MET A 42 59.19 -64.50 36.55
CA MET A 42 59.01 -64.33 38.00
C MET A 42 58.97 -65.68 38.74
N TRP A 43 58.39 -66.72 38.14
CA TRP A 43 58.42 -68.09 38.68
C TRP A 43 59.84 -68.64 38.76
N LEU A 44 60.65 -68.48 37.70
CA LEU A 44 62.07 -68.88 37.69
C LEU A 44 62.87 -68.18 38.79
N ALA A 45 62.52 -66.93 39.12
CA ALA A 45 63.21 -66.16 40.15
C ALA A 45 62.76 -66.48 41.59
N THR A 46 61.48 -66.82 41.81
CA THR A 46 60.89 -66.90 43.17
C THR A 46 60.36 -68.27 43.58
N GLY A 47 60.21 -69.22 42.65
CA GLY A 47 59.64 -70.55 42.91
C GLY A 47 58.14 -70.55 43.30
N SER A 48 57.50 -69.38 43.38
CA SER A 48 56.12 -69.23 43.85
C SER A 48 55.11 -69.72 42.82
N MET A 49 54.24 -70.65 43.21
CA MET A 49 53.19 -71.22 42.35
C MET A 49 52.15 -70.17 41.92
N LEU A 50 51.98 -69.08 42.69
CA LEU A 50 51.06 -67.98 42.36
C LEU A 50 51.47 -67.22 41.08
N SER A 51 52.76 -67.19 40.74
CA SER A 51 53.28 -66.55 39.52
C SER A 51 52.81 -67.26 38.25
N LEU A 52 52.64 -68.58 38.30
CA LEU A 52 52.11 -69.38 37.19
C LEU A 52 50.60 -69.14 36.98
N CYS A 53 49.85 -68.88 38.06
CA CYS A 53 48.43 -68.50 37.94
C CYS A 53 48.26 -67.15 37.22
N PHE A 54 49.16 -66.19 37.47
CA PHE A 54 49.19 -64.91 36.74
C PHE A 54 49.56 -65.08 35.26
N ALA A 55 50.48 -65.99 34.92
CA ALA A 55 50.81 -66.32 33.53
C ALA A 55 49.59 -66.90 32.79
N ALA A 56 48.78 -67.75 33.44
CA ALA A 56 47.57 -68.32 32.86
C ALA A 56 46.43 -67.30 32.62
N LEU A 57 46.45 -66.16 33.33
CA LEU A 57 45.45 -65.10 33.19
C LEU A 57 45.51 -64.41 31.81
N GLY A 58 46.71 -64.27 31.23
CA GLY A 58 46.93 -63.61 29.93
C GLY A 58 46.21 -64.31 28.76
N PRO A 59 46.45 -65.62 28.53
CA PRO A 59 45.74 -66.40 27.50
C PRO A 59 44.21 -66.42 27.72
N LEU A 60 43.77 -66.47 28.98
CA LEU A 60 42.35 -66.48 29.33
C LEU A 60 41.67 -65.15 29.01
N MET A 61 42.32 -64.01 29.31
CA MET A 61 41.86 -62.68 28.90
C MET A 61 41.84 -62.49 27.39
N ALA A 62 42.83 -63.02 26.67
CA ALA A 62 42.89 -62.95 25.21
C ALA A 62 41.77 -63.78 24.55
N LEU A 63 41.48 -64.96 25.09
CA LEU A 63 40.36 -65.81 24.65
C LEU A 63 39.01 -65.12 24.93
N ALA A 64 38.85 -64.52 26.12
CA ALA A 64 37.67 -63.75 26.48
C ALA A 64 37.46 -62.56 25.51
N SER A 65 38.53 -61.81 25.20
CA SER A 65 38.50 -60.69 24.25
C SER A 65 38.20 -61.13 22.81
N ALA A 66 38.71 -62.28 22.36
CA ALA A 66 38.41 -62.81 21.03
C ALA A 66 36.95 -63.29 20.89
N ILE A 67 36.39 -63.90 21.94
CA ILE A 67 34.97 -64.28 21.99
C ILE A 67 34.09 -63.03 22.00
N ASP A 68 34.47 -62.01 22.79
CA ASP A 68 33.72 -60.75 22.88
C ASP A 68 33.78 -59.97 21.55
N ALA A 69 34.95 -59.88 20.90
CA ALA A 69 35.11 -59.29 19.57
C ALA A 69 34.30 -60.00 18.47
N ARG A 70 34.18 -61.33 18.53
CA ARG A 70 33.33 -62.09 17.59
C ARG A 70 31.84 -61.85 17.85
N ARG A 71 31.42 -61.75 19.12
CA ARG A 71 30.04 -61.46 19.49
C ARG A 71 29.65 -60.01 19.17
N SER A 72 30.52 -59.05 19.46
CA SER A 72 30.32 -57.63 19.15
C SER A 72 30.28 -57.39 17.64
N SER A 73 31.23 -57.94 16.87
CA SER A 73 31.24 -57.82 15.40
C SER A 73 30.00 -58.41 14.72
N ARG A 74 29.47 -59.55 15.22
CA ARG A 74 28.21 -60.13 14.73
C ARG A 74 27.01 -59.24 15.06
N ARG A 75 26.95 -58.68 16.28
CA ARG A 75 25.89 -57.75 16.69
C ARG A 75 25.94 -56.45 15.88
N GLU A 76 27.13 -55.92 15.67
CA GLU A 76 27.39 -54.67 14.94
C GLU A 76 27.09 -54.82 13.43
N ARG A 77 27.44 -55.96 12.81
CA ARG A 77 26.98 -56.29 11.45
C ARG A 77 25.47 -56.35 11.34
N ARG A 78 24.80 -57.09 12.24
CA ARG A 78 23.33 -57.18 12.23
C ARG A 78 22.66 -55.82 12.41
N ARG A 79 23.22 -54.97 13.28
CA ARG A 79 22.74 -53.61 13.51
C ARG A 79 22.94 -52.74 12.26
N SER A 80 24.12 -52.77 11.65
CA SER A 80 24.41 -52.01 10.44
C SER A 80 23.57 -52.45 9.24
N ASP A 81 23.35 -53.77 9.06
CA ASP A 81 22.46 -54.29 8.03
C ASP A 81 21.00 -53.86 8.27
N ALA A 82 20.53 -53.86 9.52
CA ALA A 82 19.19 -53.39 9.88
C ALA A 82 19.03 -51.86 9.71
N GLU A 83 20.05 -51.07 10.04
CA GLU A 83 20.07 -49.62 9.84
C GLU A 83 20.06 -49.27 8.34
N TYR A 84 20.82 -50.01 7.52
CA TYR A 84 20.80 -49.87 6.06
C TYR A 84 19.44 -50.24 5.47
N ALA A 85 18.86 -51.39 5.86
CA ALA A 85 17.53 -51.80 5.40
C ALA A 85 16.45 -50.78 5.79
N SER A 86 16.51 -50.23 7.01
CA SER A 86 15.61 -49.16 7.45
C SER A 86 15.81 -47.87 6.64
N ALA A 87 17.04 -47.56 6.25
CA ALA A 87 17.31 -46.40 5.40
C ALA A 87 16.78 -46.58 3.97
N CYS A 88 16.94 -47.76 3.37
CA CYS A 88 16.34 -48.11 2.08
C CYS A 88 14.80 -47.97 2.15
N ALA A 89 14.17 -48.53 3.18
CA ALA A 89 12.72 -48.44 3.37
C ALA A 89 12.23 -46.98 3.51
N ARG A 90 13.00 -46.10 4.16
CA ARG A 90 12.68 -44.66 4.22
C ARG A 90 12.76 -43.99 2.86
N VAL A 91 13.75 -44.35 2.04
CA VAL A 91 13.88 -43.82 0.67
C VAL A 91 12.75 -44.35 -0.20
N GLU A 92 12.41 -45.63 -0.13
CA GLU A 92 11.26 -46.22 -0.84
C GLU A 92 9.96 -45.50 -0.50
N ALA A 93 9.70 -45.25 0.79
CA ALA A 93 8.52 -44.49 1.24
C ALA A 93 8.53 -43.01 0.80
N GLU A 94 9.69 -42.42 0.54
CA GLU A 94 9.81 -41.08 -0.05
C GLU A 94 9.57 -41.13 -1.57
N VAL A 95 10.08 -42.14 -2.28
CA VAL A 95 9.79 -42.39 -3.69
C VAL A 95 8.30 -42.56 -3.90
N ASP A 96 7.62 -43.40 -3.10
CA ASP A 96 6.18 -43.62 -3.19
C ASP A 96 5.38 -42.32 -2.98
N ARG A 97 5.79 -41.48 -2.02
CA ARG A 97 5.15 -40.17 -1.77
C ARG A 97 5.34 -39.21 -2.95
N ARG A 98 6.52 -39.21 -3.58
CA ARG A 98 6.78 -38.36 -4.77
C ARG A 98 6.10 -38.89 -6.01
N HIS A 99 6.04 -40.20 -6.20
CA HIS A 99 5.26 -40.85 -7.25
C HIS A 99 3.77 -40.53 -7.13
N GLU A 100 3.21 -40.55 -5.92
CA GLU A 100 1.82 -40.18 -5.70
C GLU A 100 1.56 -38.72 -6.07
N ARG A 101 2.46 -37.81 -5.68
CA ARG A 101 2.38 -36.40 -6.08
C ARG A 101 2.52 -36.22 -7.58
N GLU A 102 3.46 -36.94 -8.22
CA GLU A 102 3.63 -36.92 -9.67
C GLU A 102 2.40 -37.46 -10.41
N ARG A 103 1.76 -38.53 -9.91
CA ARG A 103 0.46 -39.02 -10.41
C ARG A 103 -0.62 -37.97 -10.28
N GLN A 104 -0.70 -37.26 -9.16
CA GLN A 104 -1.69 -36.18 -8.98
C GLN A 104 -1.45 -35.01 -9.92
N GLU A 105 -0.19 -34.61 -10.14
CA GLU A 105 0.18 -33.59 -11.14
C GLU A 105 -0.19 -34.03 -12.56
N LEU A 106 0.08 -35.29 -12.92
CA LEU A 106 -0.28 -35.85 -14.22
C LEU A 106 -1.80 -35.98 -14.37
N ALA A 107 -2.54 -36.47 -13.37
CA ALA A 107 -3.99 -36.61 -13.39
C ALA A 107 -4.75 -35.27 -13.35
N ALA A 108 -4.10 -34.19 -12.91
CA ALA A 108 -4.63 -32.83 -13.03
C ALA A 108 -4.55 -32.31 -14.48
N ARG A 109 -3.56 -32.76 -15.26
CA ARG A 109 -3.31 -32.31 -16.65
C ARG A 109 -3.91 -33.25 -17.69
N LEU A 110 -3.64 -34.54 -17.55
CA LEU A 110 -4.03 -35.62 -18.47
C LEU A 110 -5.27 -36.31 -17.92
N VAL A 111 -6.43 -35.86 -18.38
CA VAL A 111 -7.74 -36.33 -17.90
C VAL A 111 -8.35 -37.31 -18.90
N ASP A 112 -8.66 -38.52 -18.42
CA ASP A 112 -9.38 -39.58 -19.13
C ASP A 112 -10.91 -39.44 -18.96
N VAL A 113 -11.71 -40.36 -19.52
CA VAL A 113 -13.17 -40.27 -19.47
C VAL A 113 -13.66 -40.40 -18.03
N ALA A 114 -13.11 -41.34 -17.25
CA ALA A 114 -13.52 -41.54 -15.86
C ALA A 114 -13.26 -40.29 -15.01
N ALA A 115 -12.09 -39.64 -15.16
CA ALA A 115 -11.76 -38.44 -14.41
C ALA A 115 -12.59 -37.22 -14.83
N LEU A 116 -12.97 -37.09 -16.11
CA LEU A 116 -13.89 -36.03 -16.58
C LEU A 116 -15.31 -36.21 -16.02
N LEU A 117 -15.74 -37.46 -15.81
CA LEU A 117 -17.05 -37.74 -15.22
C LEU A 117 -17.10 -37.54 -13.71
N ALA A 118 -15.97 -37.72 -13.02
CA ALA A 118 -15.85 -37.47 -11.59
C ALA A 118 -15.93 -35.98 -11.24
N ASP A 119 -15.48 -35.08 -12.12
CA ASP A 119 -15.56 -33.62 -11.93
C ASP A 119 -16.00 -32.91 -13.21
N ALA A 120 -17.32 -32.69 -13.33
CA ALA A 120 -17.91 -32.01 -14.48
C ALA A 120 -17.35 -30.61 -14.73
N ARG A 121 -16.75 -29.95 -13.71
CA ARG A 121 -16.11 -28.64 -13.90
C ARG A 121 -14.92 -28.73 -14.85
N ARG A 122 -14.32 -29.90 -15.06
CA ARG A 122 -13.18 -30.13 -15.95
C ARG A 122 -13.55 -30.31 -17.42
N MET A 123 -14.84 -30.48 -17.73
CA MET A 123 -15.31 -30.59 -19.11
C MET A 123 -14.99 -29.30 -19.89
N TRP A 124 -14.57 -29.45 -21.16
CA TRP A 124 -14.20 -28.36 -22.07
C TRP A 124 -13.10 -27.42 -21.57
N ARG A 125 -12.15 -27.92 -20.77
CA ARG A 125 -11.00 -27.13 -20.28
C ARG A 125 -9.64 -27.58 -20.82
N ALA A 126 -9.57 -28.71 -21.50
CA ALA A 126 -8.30 -29.40 -21.80
C ALA A 126 -7.95 -29.44 -23.31
N GLY A 127 -8.78 -28.82 -24.16
CA GLY A 127 -8.56 -28.70 -25.61
C GLY A 127 -8.65 -30.02 -26.37
N ALA A 128 -8.32 -29.98 -27.66
CA ALA A 128 -8.45 -31.09 -28.62
C ALA A 128 -7.11 -31.72 -29.06
N ASP A 129 -5.99 -31.33 -28.47
CA ASP A 129 -4.65 -31.74 -28.94
C ASP A 129 -4.10 -32.99 -28.24
N GLU A 130 -4.45 -33.23 -26.98
CA GLU A 130 -3.98 -34.39 -26.22
C GLU A 130 -5.10 -35.41 -26.03
N LEU A 131 -4.77 -36.69 -26.24
CA LEU A 131 -5.64 -37.85 -26.04
C LEU A 131 -4.99 -38.84 -25.07
N VAL A 132 -5.67 -39.17 -23.97
CA VAL A 132 -5.23 -40.21 -23.03
C VAL A 132 -5.73 -41.57 -23.54
N VAL A 133 -4.80 -42.44 -23.93
CA VAL A 133 -5.13 -43.74 -24.54
C VAL A 133 -5.25 -44.87 -23.53
N GLY A 134 -4.76 -44.69 -22.31
CA GLY A 134 -4.87 -45.68 -21.24
C GLY A 134 -3.97 -45.34 -20.06
N ARG A 135 -3.88 -46.27 -19.11
CA ARG A 135 -3.02 -46.16 -17.93
C ARG A 135 -2.04 -47.31 -17.87
N GLY A 136 -0.79 -47.03 -17.54
CA GLY A 136 0.26 -48.05 -17.52
C GLY A 136 1.57 -47.53 -16.94
N PRO A 137 2.64 -48.33 -17.01
CA PRO A 137 3.96 -47.92 -16.53
C PRO A 137 4.53 -46.80 -17.42
N GLY A 138 4.77 -45.64 -16.83
CA GLY A 138 5.38 -44.47 -17.48
C GLY A 138 6.76 -44.13 -16.91
N SER A 139 7.48 -43.20 -17.55
CA SER A 139 8.74 -42.68 -17.00
C SER A 139 8.49 -41.70 -15.86
N SER A 140 9.15 -41.88 -14.71
CA SER A 140 9.09 -40.94 -13.58
C SER A 140 10.23 -39.91 -13.63
N ARG A 141 9.97 -38.70 -13.10
CA ARG A 141 11.00 -37.66 -12.89
C ARG A 141 11.83 -37.89 -11.63
N VAL A 142 11.42 -38.79 -10.74
CA VAL A 142 12.10 -39.04 -9.46
C VAL A 142 13.46 -39.70 -9.72
N ARG A 143 14.52 -39.10 -9.15
CA ARG A 143 15.89 -39.61 -9.27
C ARG A 143 16.41 -40.07 -7.92
N VAL A 144 16.99 -41.26 -7.87
CA VAL A 144 17.70 -41.79 -6.68
C VAL A 144 19.18 -41.96 -7.03
N THR A 145 20.07 -41.46 -6.18
CA THR A 145 21.53 -41.51 -6.37
C THR A 145 22.23 -42.13 -5.16
N GLY A 146 23.41 -42.73 -5.36
CA GLY A 146 24.16 -43.39 -4.28
C GLY A 146 23.65 -44.79 -3.90
N GLY A 147 24.37 -45.46 -3.00
CA GLY A 147 24.12 -46.84 -2.57
C GLY A 147 24.66 -47.91 -3.53
N ASP A 148 25.16 -49.01 -2.97
CA ASP A 148 25.79 -50.11 -3.70
C ASP A 148 25.09 -51.46 -3.40
N GLY A 149 24.91 -52.30 -4.43
CA GLY A 149 24.34 -53.65 -4.34
C GLY A 149 22.88 -53.76 -4.81
N GLU A 150 22.38 -54.99 -4.94
CA GLU A 150 21.09 -55.32 -5.57
C GLU A 150 19.89 -54.55 -4.99
N GLN A 151 19.86 -54.31 -3.68
CA GLN A 151 18.77 -53.57 -3.06
C GLN A 151 18.77 -52.08 -3.47
N ALA A 152 19.94 -51.46 -3.64
CA ALA A 152 20.04 -50.09 -4.12
C ALA A 152 19.68 -49.99 -5.61
N ASP A 153 20.05 -51.00 -6.40
CA ASP A 153 19.65 -51.11 -7.81
C ASP A 153 18.13 -51.21 -7.96
N GLY A 154 17.47 -52.01 -7.12
CA GLY A 154 16.01 -52.15 -7.09
C GLY A 154 15.28 -50.83 -6.80
N VAL A 155 15.75 -50.08 -5.79
CA VAL A 155 15.16 -48.76 -5.45
C VAL A 155 15.34 -47.75 -6.59
N ARG A 156 16.51 -47.74 -7.25
CA ARG A 156 16.75 -46.86 -8.41
C ARG A 156 15.88 -47.21 -9.60
N ALA A 157 15.75 -48.50 -9.92
CA ALA A 157 14.91 -48.97 -11.01
C ALA A 157 13.44 -48.61 -10.78
N ARG A 158 12.93 -48.85 -9.57
CA ARG A 158 11.57 -48.46 -9.17
C ARG A 158 11.35 -46.96 -9.25
N ALA A 159 12.31 -46.15 -8.77
CA ALA A 159 12.16 -44.69 -8.79
C ALA A 159 11.99 -44.12 -10.20
N GLY A 160 12.55 -44.76 -11.23
CA GLY A 160 12.46 -44.32 -12.62
C GLY A 160 11.16 -44.70 -13.34
N VAL A 161 10.32 -45.55 -12.75
CA VAL A 161 9.07 -46.02 -13.35
C VAL A 161 7.89 -45.58 -12.49
N LEU A 162 6.92 -44.93 -13.11
CA LEU A 162 5.67 -44.54 -12.47
C LEU A 162 4.57 -45.53 -12.88
N ASP A 163 4.18 -46.39 -11.96
CA ASP A 163 3.06 -47.31 -12.17
C ASP A 163 1.72 -46.56 -12.20
N ASP A 164 0.78 -47.07 -13.01
CA ASP A 164 -0.57 -46.51 -13.22
C ASP A 164 -0.57 -45.03 -13.67
N ALA A 165 0.40 -44.66 -14.52
CA ALA A 165 0.49 -43.33 -15.09
C ALA A 165 -0.47 -43.18 -16.28
N PRO A 166 -1.17 -42.05 -16.42
CA PRO A 166 -1.94 -41.77 -17.63
C PRO A 166 -1.00 -41.59 -18.82
N ILE A 167 -1.21 -42.37 -19.87
CA ILE A 167 -0.41 -42.34 -21.10
C ILE A 167 -1.17 -41.55 -22.16
N ALA A 168 -0.58 -40.43 -22.59
CA ALA A 168 -1.16 -39.53 -23.57
C ALA A 168 -0.43 -39.57 -24.92
N MET A 169 -1.14 -39.19 -25.96
CA MET A 169 -0.64 -39.00 -27.31
C MET A 169 -1.18 -37.71 -27.90
N SER A 170 -0.55 -37.22 -28.97
CA SER A 170 -1.14 -36.17 -29.78
C SER A 170 -2.36 -36.74 -30.50
N ALA A 171 -3.51 -36.10 -30.37
CA ALA A 171 -4.73 -36.51 -31.04
C ALA A 171 -4.61 -36.33 -32.58
N ALA A 172 -3.66 -35.51 -33.05
CA ALA A 172 -3.36 -35.32 -34.47
C ALA A 172 -2.64 -36.51 -35.12
N GLU A 173 -1.96 -37.36 -34.32
CA GLU A 173 -1.31 -38.58 -34.82
C GLU A 173 -2.34 -39.62 -35.27
N GLY A 174 -3.58 -39.54 -34.77
CA GLY A 174 -4.64 -40.52 -35.03
C GLY A 174 -4.37 -41.88 -34.39
N VAL A 175 -5.43 -42.59 -34.01
CA VAL A 175 -5.31 -43.89 -33.33
C VAL A 175 -6.32 -44.91 -33.85
N CYS A 176 -5.82 -46.09 -34.21
CA CYS A 176 -6.63 -47.21 -34.66
C CYS A 176 -6.67 -48.29 -33.55
N VAL A 177 -7.86 -48.58 -33.05
CA VAL A 177 -8.11 -49.64 -32.06
C VAL A 177 -8.39 -50.95 -32.80
N ARG A 178 -7.51 -51.94 -32.62
CA ARG A 178 -7.61 -53.26 -33.25
C ARG A 178 -7.95 -54.33 -32.22
N GLY A 179 -8.98 -55.12 -32.48
CA GLY A 179 -9.37 -56.21 -31.59
C GLY A 179 -10.72 -56.80 -31.97
N ASP A 180 -11.32 -57.56 -31.07
CA ASP A 180 -12.70 -58.02 -31.24
C ASP A 180 -13.62 -56.82 -31.53
N PRO A 181 -14.53 -56.89 -32.52
CA PRO A 181 -15.36 -55.75 -32.93
C PRO A 181 -16.18 -55.12 -31.81
N VAL A 182 -16.56 -55.88 -30.78
CA VAL A 182 -17.32 -55.34 -29.65
C VAL A 182 -16.41 -54.48 -28.77
N VAL A 183 -15.23 -54.99 -28.45
CA VAL A 183 -14.28 -54.34 -27.53
C VAL A 183 -13.57 -53.17 -28.21
N SER A 184 -13.11 -53.35 -29.45
CA SER A 184 -12.41 -52.32 -30.22
C SER A 184 -13.29 -51.09 -30.46
N ARG A 185 -14.56 -51.29 -30.82
CA ARG A 185 -15.55 -50.20 -30.95
C ARG A 185 -15.82 -49.50 -29.62
N ALA A 186 -15.91 -50.25 -28.52
CA ALA A 186 -16.16 -49.65 -27.20
C ALA A 186 -14.99 -48.78 -26.70
N VAL A 187 -13.74 -49.18 -26.98
CA VAL A 187 -12.54 -48.38 -26.67
C VAL A 187 -12.42 -47.19 -27.62
N ALA A 188 -12.63 -47.37 -28.93
CA ALA A 188 -12.64 -46.26 -29.89
C ALA A 188 -13.69 -45.20 -29.53
N ARG A 189 -14.88 -45.64 -29.12
CA ARG A 189 -15.95 -44.78 -28.59
C ARG A 189 -15.50 -44.01 -27.35
N ALA A 190 -14.80 -44.67 -26.41
CA ALA A 190 -14.28 -44.00 -25.22
C ALA A 190 -13.31 -42.87 -25.58
N LEU A 191 -12.39 -43.12 -26.52
CA LEU A 191 -11.42 -42.11 -26.98
C LEU A 191 -12.11 -40.93 -27.70
N ALA A 192 -13.13 -41.21 -28.54
CA ALA A 192 -13.88 -40.16 -29.22
C ALA A 192 -14.69 -39.31 -28.24
N VAL A 193 -15.39 -39.96 -27.30
CA VAL A 193 -16.11 -39.29 -26.21
C VAL A 193 -15.15 -38.47 -25.35
N GLN A 194 -13.94 -38.96 -25.09
CA GLN A 194 -12.93 -38.21 -24.34
C GLN A 194 -12.60 -36.87 -25.00
N LEU A 195 -12.37 -36.83 -26.32
CA LEU A 195 -12.12 -35.58 -27.04
C LEU A 195 -13.31 -34.63 -26.97
N CYS A 196 -14.54 -35.13 -27.13
CA CYS A 196 -15.76 -34.33 -27.02
C CYS A 196 -16.01 -33.79 -25.59
N LEU A 197 -15.57 -34.50 -24.55
CA LEU A 197 -15.61 -34.04 -23.17
C LEU A 197 -14.50 -33.03 -22.85
N ARG A 198 -13.35 -33.09 -23.54
CA ARG A 198 -12.18 -32.22 -23.32
C ARG A 198 -12.23 -30.91 -24.08
N ALA A 199 -12.77 -30.90 -25.30
CA ALA A 199 -12.84 -29.77 -26.22
C ALA A 199 -14.28 -29.31 -26.44
N SER A 200 -14.51 -28.00 -26.43
CA SER A 200 -15.85 -27.45 -26.69
C SER A 200 -16.24 -27.54 -28.19
N PRO A 201 -17.52 -27.40 -28.55
CA PRO A 201 -17.93 -27.27 -29.95
C PRO A 201 -17.30 -26.08 -30.69
N GLY A 202 -16.75 -25.08 -29.99
CA GLY A 202 -15.98 -24.00 -30.61
C GLY A 202 -14.55 -24.40 -30.98
N GLU A 203 -14.04 -25.49 -30.42
CA GLU A 203 -12.66 -25.97 -30.61
C GLU A 203 -12.60 -27.24 -31.46
N LEU A 204 -13.64 -28.09 -31.40
CA LEU A 204 -13.71 -29.37 -32.08
C LEU A 204 -15.09 -29.57 -32.72
N ALA A 205 -15.11 -29.94 -34.01
CA ALA A 205 -16.31 -30.37 -34.71
C ALA A 205 -16.28 -31.89 -34.95
N ALA A 206 -17.42 -32.56 -34.85
CA ALA A 206 -17.56 -33.98 -35.16
C ALA A 206 -18.04 -34.18 -36.61
N CYS A 207 -17.18 -34.73 -37.46
CA CYS A 207 -17.44 -34.94 -38.89
C CYS A 207 -18.30 -36.18 -39.15
N PRO A 208 -19.16 -36.16 -40.20
CA PRO A 208 -19.85 -37.33 -40.71
C PRO A 208 -18.87 -38.36 -41.29
N GLY A 209 -19.16 -39.64 -41.08
CA GLY A 209 -18.32 -40.76 -41.45
C GLY A 209 -19.11 -41.98 -41.93
N PRO A 210 -18.46 -42.93 -42.62
CA PRO A 210 -19.08 -44.22 -42.96
C PRO A 210 -19.31 -45.07 -41.71
N GLU A 211 -20.48 -45.72 -41.62
CA GLU A 211 -20.87 -46.57 -40.48
C GLU A 211 -20.83 -45.89 -39.10
N GLU A 212 -21.33 -44.65 -39.03
CA GLU A 212 -21.43 -43.90 -37.77
C GLU A 212 -22.46 -44.48 -36.79
N GLU A 213 -22.23 -44.17 -35.50
CA GLU A 213 -23.17 -44.52 -34.44
C GLU A 213 -24.09 -43.34 -34.11
N GLU A 214 -25.36 -43.64 -33.85
CA GLU A 214 -26.43 -42.65 -33.62
C GLU A 214 -26.13 -41.63 -32.51
N TRP A 215 -25.30 -41.97 -31.52
CA TRP A 215 -24.95 -41.04 -30.44
C TRP A 215 -24.14 -39.84 -30.92
N MET A 216 -23.43 -39.95 -32.04
CA MET A 216 -22.64 -38.83 -32.58
C MET A 216 -23.53 -37.70 -33.08
N ASP A 217 -24.73 -38.02 -33.57
CA ASP A 217 -25.69 -37.00 -34.00
C ASP A 217 -26.31 -36.22 -32.82
N LEU A 218 -26.23 -36.79 -31.61
CA LEU A 218 -26.67 -36.12 -30.38
C LEU A 218 -25.63 -35.13 -29.83
N LEU A 219 -24.39 -35.15 -30.34
CA LEU A 219 -23.32 -34.27 -29.86
C LEU A 219 -23.55 -32.82 -30.29
N PRO A 220 -23.29 -31.83 -29.41
CA PRO A 220 -23.30 -30.43 -29.81
C PRO A 220 -22.19 -30.12 -30.83
N HIS A 221 -21.12 -30.93 -30.89
CA HIS A 221 -20.02 -30.85 -31.85
C HIS A 221 -20.43 -31.13 -33.30
N ARG A 222 -21.60 -31.74 -33.54
CA ARG A 222 -22.10 -32.08 -34.89
C ARG A 222 -22.49 -30.85 -35.71
N GLY A 223 -22.95 -29.79 -35.04
CA GLY A 223 -23.37 -28.53 -35.68
C GLY A 223 -22.26 -27.46 -35.75
N ALA A 224 -21.05 -27.75 -35.26
CA ALA A 224 -19.96 -26.80 -35.17
C ALA A 224 -19.30 -26.56 -36.53
N THR A 225 -19.44 -25.36 -37.10
CA THR A 225 -18.88 -25.02 -38.43
C THR A 225 -17.54 -24.27 -38.36
N ALA A 226 -17.29 -23.54 -37.27
CA ALA A 226 -16.13 -22.66 -37.11
C ALA A 226 -15.00 -23.26 -36.25
N ALA A 227 -15.13 -24.52 -35.81
CA ALA A 227 -14.11 -25.18 -35.00
C ALA A 227 -12.82 -25.41 -35.81
N PRO A 228 -11.63 -25.12 -35.24
CA PRO A 228 -10.35 -25.32 -35.91
C PRO A 228 -9.99 -26.80 -36.10
N HIS A 229 -10.55 -27.71 -35.30
CA HIS A 229 -10.28 -29.15 -35.37
C HIS A 229 -11.52 -29.95 -35.73
N ARG A 230 -11.31 -31.08 -36.38
CA ARG A 230 -12.33 -31.98 -36.94
C ARG A 230 -12.06 -33.43 -36.55
N LEU A 231 -12.92 -33.97 -35.69
CA LEU A 231 -12.91 -35.34 -35.22
C LEU A 231 -13.70 -36.26 -36.15
N ALA A 232 -13.11 -37.38 -36.55
CA ALA A 232 -13.81 -38.50 -37.18
C ALA A 232 -13.64 -39.78 -36.36
N LEU A 233 -14.75 -40.47 -36.09
CA LEU A 233 -14.79 -41.84 -35.59
C LEU A 233 -15.08 -42.79 -36.75
N VAL A 234 -14.10 -43.63 -37.12
CA VAL A 234 -14.17 -44.51 -38.28
C VAL A 234 -14.34 -45.96 -37.82
N LEU A 235 -15.54 -46.52 -37.97
CA LEU A 235 -15.84 -47.91 -37.58
C LEU A 235 -15.82 -48.90 -38.76
N GLY A 236 -15.64 -48.37 -39.96
CA GLY A 236 -15.48 -49.06 -41.24
C GLY A 236 -15.28 -48.02 -42.36
N GLY A 237 -14.54 -48.36 -43.43
CA GLY A 237 -14.27 -47.45 -44.55
C GLY A 237 -13.10 -46.47 -44.34
N ALA A 238 -13.03 -45.42 -45.17
CA ALA A 238 -11.95 -44.43 -45.14
C ALA A 238 -12.32 -43.19 -44.31
N ALA A 239 -11.31 -42.59 -43.65
CA ALA A 239 -11.50 -41.35 -42.90
C ALA A 239 -11.85 -40.16 -43.83
N PRO A 240 -12.72 -39.23 -43.42
CA PRO A 240 -13.00 -38.01 -44.17
C PRO A 240 -11.73 -37.16 -44.36
N ALA A 241 -11.53 -36.59 -45.55
CA ALA A 241 -10.33 -35.78 -45.86
C ALA A 241 -10.20 -34.50 -45.01
N GLU A 242 -11.30 -34.06 -44.41
CA GLU A 242 -11.38 -32.85 -43.58
C GLU A 242 -11.02 -33.11 -42.11
N ALA A 243 -10.95 -34.38 -41.69
CA ALA A 243 -10.71 -34.73 -40.30
C ALA A 243 -9.21 -34.70 -39.99
N ASP A 244 -8.82 -33.89 -39.01
CA ASP A 244 -7.44 -33.79 -38.51
C ASP A 244 -7.25 -34.52 -37.17
N ARG A 245 -8.31 -35.13 -36.62
CA ARG A 245 -8.31 -35.99 -35.44
C ARG A 245 -9.06 -37.27 -35.78
N VAL A 246 -8.34 -38.37 -36.04
CA VAL A 246 -8.94 -39.63 -36.50
C VAL A 246 -8.84 -40.70 -35.42
N ILE A 247 -9.98 -41.26 -35.03
CA ILE A 247 -10.07 -42.43 -34.16
C ILE A 247 -10.76 -43.53 -34.96
N ALA A 248 -10.11 -44.66 -35.11
CA ALA A 248 -10.64 -45.78 -35.89
C ALA A 248 -10.78 -47.05 -35.05
N ALA A 249 -11.71 -47.93 -35.43
CA ALA A 249 -11.78 -49.30 -34.94
C ALA A 249 -11.71 -50.27 -36.12
N CYS A 250 -10.87 -51.30 -36.03
CA CYS A 250 -10.75 -52.34 -37.05
C CYS A 250 -10.74 -53.75 -36.44
N GLY A 251 -11.11 -54.72 -37.27
CA GLY A 251 -11.12 -56.14 -36.89
C GLY A 251 -9.71 -56.72 -36.74
N PRO A 252 -9.60 -57.90 -36.13
CA PRO A 252 -8.31 -58.59 -36.01
C PRO A 252 -7.79 -58.95 -37.41
N GLY A 253 -6.59 -58.44 -37.75
CA GLY A 253 -5.93 -58.68 -39.04
C GLY A 253 -6.23 -57.64 -40.13
N GLU A 254 -7.10 -56.66 -39.87
CA GLU A 254 -7.33 -55.54 -40.79
C GLU A 254 -6.20 -54.49 -40.68
N PRO A 255 -5.72 -53.94 -41.82
CA PRO A 255 -4.75 -52.86 -41.79
C PRO A 255 -5.37 -51.60 -41.16
N PRO A 256 -4.59 -50.84 -40.36
CA PRO A 256 -5.10 -49.59 -39.80
C PRO A 256 -5.24 -48.55 -40.92
N PRO A 257 -6.18 -47.59 -40.81
CA PRO A 257 -6.28 -46.50 -41.78
C PRO A 257 -4.98 -45.67 -41.87
N GLU A 258 -4.65 -45.15 -43.06
CA GLU A 258 -3.43 -44.36 -43.28
C GLU A 258 -3.35 -43.10 -42.39
N ALA A 259 -4.50 -42.57 -41.95
CA ALA A 259 -4.59 -41.42 -41.07
C ALA A 259 -4.30 -41.73 -39.59
N CYS A 260 -3.97 -42.98 -39.23
CA CYS A 260 -3.64 -43.39 -37.87
C CYS A 260 -2.17 -43.83 -37.76
N GLU A 261 -1.35 -43.03 -37.09
CA GLU A 261 0.06 -43.34 -36.81
C GLU A 261 0.22 -44.29 -35.62
N ALA A 262 -0.76 -44.34 -34.70
CA ALA A 262 -0.76 -45.25 -33.57
C ALA A 262 -1.79 -46.38 -33.73
N VAL A 263 -1.42 -47.60 -33.30
CA VAL A 263 -2.31 -48.75 -33.25
C VAL A 263 -2.43 -49.25 -31.81
N LEU A 264 -3.66 -49.40 -31.31
CA LEU A 264 -3.95 -49.92 -29.99
C LEU A 264 -4.57 -51.31 -30.13
N GLU A 265 -3.79 -52.36 -29.87
CA GLU A 265 -4.29 -53.74 -29.87
C GLU A 265 -4.98 -54.04 -28.54
N VAL A 266 -6.21 -54.53 -28.56
CA VAL A 266 -7.05 -54.71 -27.36
C VAL A 266 -7.50 -56.15 -27.19
N ASP A 267 -7.50 -56.62 -25.95
CA ASP A 267 -8.06 -57.91 -25.53
C ASP A 267 -9.41 -57.76 -24.80
N ASP A 268 -10.08 -58.89 -24.56
CA ASP A 268 -11.40 -58.96 -23.91
C ASP A 268 -11.40 -58.46 -22.44
N GLY A 269 -10.22 -58.28 -21.85
CA GLY A 269 -10.03 -57.79 -20.48
C GLY A 269 -9.78 -56.28 -20.38
N LEU A 270 -9.96 -55.52 -21.47
CA LEU A 270 -9.60 -54.10 -21.57
C LEU A 270 -8.12 -53.83 -21.26
N ARG A 271 -7.27 -54.80 -21.56
CA ARG A 271 -5.83 -54.57 -21.62
C ARG A 271 -5.42 -54.46 -23.07
N GLY A 272 -4.46 -53.59 -23.33
CA GLY A 272 -3.99 -53.40 -24.68
C GLY A 272 -2.54 -53.00 -24.79
N ARG A 273 -2.05 -53.09 -26.03
CA ARG A 273 -0.70 -52.70 -26.40
C ARG A 273 -0.78 -51.54 -27.38
N LEU A 274 -0.24 -50.40 -26.97
CA LEU A 274 -0.05 -49.25 -27.86
C LEU A 274 1.23 -49.44 -28.67
N LEU A 275 1.08 -49.48 -29.98
CA LEU A 275 2.15 -49.55 -30.97
C LEU A 275 2.31 -48.16 -31.60
N ARG A 276 3.45 -47.50 -31.35
CA ARG A 276 3.81 -46.21 -31.97
C ARG A 276 5.25 -46.27 -32.47
N GLY A 277 5.42 -46.43 -33.78
CA GLY A 277 6.74 -46.72 -34.37
C GLY A 277 7.39 -47.95 -33.72
N PRO A 278 8.63 -47.87 -33.20
CA PRO A 278 9.30 -48.99 -32.52
C PRO A 278 8.85 -49.19 -31.06
N HIS A 279 8.03 -48.30 -30.50
CA HIS A 279 7.63 -48.33 -29.09
C HIS A 279 6.37 -49.15 -28.89
N VAL A 280 6.44 -50.09 -27.95
CA VAL A 280 5.31 -50.91 -27.50
C VAL A 280 5.10 -50.67 -26.01
N GLN A 281 3.87 -50.33 -25.63
CA GLN A 281 3.52 -50.06 -24.23
C GLN A 281 2.22 -50.78 -23.84
N GLU A 282 2.24 -51.51 -22.73
CA GLU A 282 1.07 -52.16 -22.17
C GLU A 282 0.24 -51.17 -21.34
N LEU A 283 -1.08 -51.19 -21.54
CA LEU A 283 -2.02 -50.24 -20.97
C LEU A 283 -3.29 -50.96 -20.49
N ALA A 284 -3.84 -50.48 -19.38
CA ALA A 284 -5.24 -50.65 -19.03
C ALA A 284 -6.06 -49.58 -19.77
N LEU A 285 -7.15 -50.00 -20.40
CA LEU A 285 -7.95 -49.18 -21.30
C LEU A 285 -9.31 -48.85 -20.71
N GLU A 286 -9.88 -47.73 -21.18
CA GLU A 286 -11.27 -47.38 -20.91
C GLU A 286 -12.15 -47.81 -22.08
N ALA A 287 -13.35 -48.30 -21.77
CA ALA A 287 -14.37 -48.60 -22.76
C ALA A 287 -15.69 -47.94 -22.36
N VAL A 288 -16.37 -47.40 -23.36
CA VAL A 288 -17.69 -46.78 -23.22
C VAL A 288 -18.64 -47.55 -24.12
N SER A 289 -19.75 -48.05 -23.58
CA SER A 289 -20.82 -48.69 -24.36
C SER A 289 -21.61 -47.68 -25.19
N GLY A 290 -22.34 -48.14 -26.22
CA GLY A 290 -23.19 -47.28 -27.05
C GLY A 290 -24.21 -46.47 -26.23
N PRO A 291 -24.99 -47.10 -25.34
CA PRO A 291 -25.92 -46.38 -24.45
C PRO A 291 -25.23 -45.37 -23.53
N GLN A 292 -24.03 -45.67 -23.03
CA GLN A 292 -23.27 -44.71 -22.22
C GLN A 292 -22.82 -43.51 -23.06
N ALA A 293 -22.34 -43.71 -24.28
CA ALA A 293 -21.99 -42.58 -25.14
C ALA A 293 -23.20 -41.74 -25.54
N ALA A 294 -24.35 -42.36 -25.79
CA ALA A 294 -25.60 -41.64 -26.03
C ALA A 294 -26.01 -40.77 -24.82
N ALA A 295 -25.96 -41.33 -23.61
CA ALA A 295 -26.23 -40.59 -22.38
C ALA A 295 -25.22 -39.45 -22.15
N LEU A 296 -23.95 -39.65 -22.52
CA LEU A 296 -22.91 -38.62 -22.45
C LEU A 296 -23.10 -37.53 -23.50
N ALA A 297 -23.44 -37.89 -24.73
CA ALA A 297 -23.75 -36.94 -25.80
C ALA A 297 -24.99 -36.10 -25.47
N GLU A 298 -26.04 -36.72 -24.93
CA GLU A 298 -27.23 -36.02 -24.45
C GLU A 298 -26.92 -35.12 -23.24
N ARG A 299 -26.03 -35.56 -22.34
CA ARG A 299 -25.55 -34.70 -21.25
C ARG A 299 -24.79 -33.50 -21.80
N LEU A 300 -23.91 -33.70 -22.79
CA LEU A 300 -23.15 -32.65 -23.47
C LEU A 300 -24.06 -31.68 -24.23
N SER A 301 -25.13 -32.14 -24.87
CA SER A 301 -26.07 -31.27 -25.59
C SER A 301 -26.92 -30.41 -24.66
N ARG A 302 -27.16 -30.90 -23.43
CA ARG A 302 -27.82 -30.17 -22.33
C ARG A 302 -26.87 -29.29 -21.53
N LEU A 303 -25.55 -29.42 -21.69
CA LEU A 303 -24.62 -28.49 -21.06
C LEU A 303 -24.85 -27.10 -21.66
N PRO A 304 -25.00 -26.06 -20.81
CA PRO A 304 -24.95 -24.69 -21.28
C PRO A 304 -23.64 -24.51 -22.07
N GLY A 305 -23.70 -23.85 -23.23
CA GLY A 305 -22.49 -23.60 -24.03
C GLY A 305 -22.28 -24.47 -25.26
N SER A 306 -23.24 -25.31 -25.63
CA SER A 306 -23.29 -25.95 -26.95
C SER A 306 -23.35 -24.94 -28.11
N GLY A 307 -23.78 -23.71 -27.84
CA GLY A 307 -23.43 -22.51 -28.60
C GLY A 307 -22.68 -21.52 -27.70
N GLY A 308 -21.58 -20.92 -28.17
CA GLY A 308 -20.93 -19.81 -27.47
C GLY A 308 -21.88 -18.60 -27.30
N PRO A 309 -21.58 -17.64 -26.41
CA PRO A 309 -22.42 -16.46 -26.25
C PRO A 309 -22.57 -15.73 -27.59
N SER A 310 -23.82 -15.59 -28.05
CA SER A 310 -24.13 -14.91 -29.31
C SER A 310 -24.23 -13.41 -29.08
N PRO A 311 -23.75 -12.55 -29.99
CA PRO A 311 -23.97 -11.11 -29.92
C PRO A 311 -25.45 -10.71 -29.76
N SER A 312 -26.38 -11.59 -30.16
CA SER A 312 -27.83 -11.42 -30.04
C SER A 312 -28.40 -11.73 -28.65
N ASP A 313 -27.62 -12.29 -27.72
CA ASP A 313 -28.10 -12.63 -26.38
C ASP A 313 -28.42 -11.36 -25.58
N PRO A 314 -29.52 -11.35 -24.79
CA PRO A 314 -29.86 -10.20 -23.97
C PRO A 314 -28.76 -9.88 -22.96
N PRO A 315 -28.61 -8.61 -22.53
CA PRO A 315 -27.61 -8.23 -21.56
C PRO A 315 -27.82 -8.97 -20.23
N LEU A 316 -26.77 -9.64 -19.78
CA LEU A 316 -26.72 -10.36 -18.50
C LEU A 316 -26.58 -9.35 -17.36
N THR A 317 -27.34 -9.50 -16.26
CA THR A 317 -27.26 -8.63 -15.08
C THR A 317 -26.67 -9.36 -13.89
N LEU A 318 -25.98 -8.66 -12.98
CA LEU A 318 -25.35 -9.28 -11.81
C LEU A 318 -26.41 -9.93 -10.89
N GLY A 319 -27.56 -9.28 -10.70
CA GLY A 319 -28.66 -9.83 -9.91
C GLY A 319 -29.22 -11.15 -10.45
N SER A 320 -29.05 -11.46 -11.74
CA SER A 320 -29.47 -12.75 -12.34
C SER A 320 -28.49 -13.91 -12.08
N LEU A 321 -27.28 -13.60 -11.61
CA LEU A 321 -26.27 -14.60 -11.28
C LEU A 321 -26.44 -15.07 -9.84
N GLU A 322 -26.38 -16.39 -9.65
CA GLU A 322 -26.31 -16.99 -8.33
C GLU A 322 -24.93 -16.70 -7.70
N PRO A 323 -24.89 -16.14 -6.49
CA PRO A 323 -23.63 -15.91 -5.78
C PRO A 323 -23.07 -17.25 -5.32
N LEU A 324 -21.73 -17.32 -5.21
CA LEU A 324 -21.10 -18.52 -4.67
C LEU A 324 -21.41 -18.63 -3.17
N ALA A 325 -21.59 -19.85 -2.68
CA ALA A 325 -21.54 -20.09 -1.24
C ALA A 325 -20.16 -19.68 -0.73
N SER A 326 -20.11 -18.94 0.37
CA SER A 326 -18.85 -18.51 0.98
C SER A 326 -18.00 -19.75 1.34
N GLY A 327 -16.90 -19.94 0.61
CA GLY A 327 -16.00 -21.08 0.74
C GLY A 327 -14.80 -20.82 1.66
N GLU A 328 -13.79 -21.70 1.61
CA GLU A 328 -12.58 -21.64 2.44
C GLU A 328 -11.89 -20.27 2.45
N ALA A 329 -11.26 -19.92 3.58
CA ALA A 329 -10.59 -18.62 3.80
C ALA A 329 -9.45 -18.28 2.81
N ALA A 330 -8.98 -19.27 2.04
CA ALA A 330 -7.81 -19.15 1.19
C ALA A 330 -8.09 -18.54 -0.20
N ALA A 331 -9.35 -18.48 -0.66
CA ALA A 331 -9.71 -18.06 -2.02
C ALA A 331 -10.59 -16.80 -2.04
N LEU A 332 -10.70 -16.13 -3.21
CA LEU A 332 -11.67 -15.06 -3.48
C LEU A 332 -12.32 -15.22 -4.87
N PRO A 333 -13.06 -16.32 -5.12
CA PRO A 333 -13.80 -16.47 -6.36
C PRO A 333 -14.96 -15.47 -6.45
N ALA A 334 -15.12 -14.89 -7.63
CA ALA A 334 -16.20 -13.98 -8.02
C ALA A 334 -16.89 -14.48 -9.29
N VAL A 335 -18.23 -14.49 -9.31
CA VAL A 335 -19.00 -14.77 -10.53
C VAL A 335 -19.19 -13.45 -11.27
N ILE A 336 -18.53 -13.29 -12.42
CA ILE A 336 -18.53 -12.01 -13.15
C ILE A 336 -19.37 -12.05 -14.43
N GLY A 337 -19.93 -13.20 -14.78
CA GLY A 337 -20.64 -13.39 -16.03
C GLY A 337 -21.00 -14.85 -16.29
N THR A 338 -21.17 -15.19 -17.57
CA THR A 338 -21.36 -16.56 -18.03
C THR A 338 -20.40 -16.91 -19.17
N THR A 339 -19.74 -18.05 -19.08
CA THR A 339 -18.89 -18.60 -20.13
C THR A 339 -19.61 -19.82 -20.67
N ALA A 340 -20.12 -19.73 -21.91
CA ALA A 340 -20.88 -20.80 -22.52
C ALA A 340 -22.06 -21.20 -21.58
N GLY A 341 -22.87 -20.24 -21.15
CA GLY A 341 -24.05 -20.45 -20.28
C GLY A 341 -23.79 -20.88 -18.83
N GLU A 342 -22.57 -21.29 -18.45
CA GLU A 342 -22.18 -21.58 -17.07
C GLU A 342 -21.62 -20.35 -16.36
N PRO A 343 -21.73 -20.22 -15.02
CA PRO A 343 -21.14 -19.12 -14.27
C PRO A 343 -19.64 -18.94 -14.55
N ALA A 344 -19.26 -17.76 -15.03
CA ALA A 344 -17.87 -17.38 -15.24
C ALA A 344 -17.25 -16.96 -13.91
N VAL A 345 -16.59 -17.91 -13.25
CA VAL A 345 -15.90 -17.69 -11.98
C VAL A 345 -14.45 -17.27 -12.23
N VAL A 346 -14.05 -16.19 -11.57
CA VAL A 346 -12.68 -15.68 -11.53
C VAL A 346 -12.24 -15.56 -10.06
N ASP A 347 -11.17 -16.26 -9.70
CA ASP A 347 -10.57 -16.18 -8.36
C ASP A 347 -9.27 -15.38 -8.40
N ILE A 348 -9.28 -14.16 -7.85
CA ILE A 348 -8.08 -13.31 -7.83
C ILE A 348 -6.96 -13.88 -6.95
N VAL A 349 -7.20 -14.90 -6.12
CA VAL A 349 -6.14 -15.57 -5.36
C VAL A 349 -5.61 -16.78 -6.12
N GLY A 350 -6.51 -17.65 -6.57
CA GLY A 350 -6.19 -18.93 -7.24
C GLY A 350 -5.77 -18.76 -8.71
N ASP A 351 -6.47 -17.95 -9.48
CA ASP A 351 -6.20 -17.71 -10.90
C ASP A 351 -5.04 -16.71 -11.12
N GLY A 352 -4.45 -16.19 -10.05
CA GLY A 352 -3.32 -15.29 -10.10
C GLY A 352 -3.53 -14.08 -9.21
N PRO A 353 -2.60 -13.79 -8.27
CA PRO A 353 -2.76 -12.75 -7.26
C PRO A 353 -3.03 -11.36 -7.83
N HIS A 354 -2.73 -11.16 -9.11
CA HIS A 354 -2.95 -9.92 -9.85
C HIS A 354 -3.52 -10.22 -11.23
N ALA A 355 -4.30 -9.27 -11.77
CA ALA A 355 -5.00 -9.37 -13.03
C ALA A 355 -4.73 -8.16 -13.93
N VAL A 356 -4.76 -8.39 -15.23
CA VAL A 356 -4.74 -7.35 -16.27
C VAL A 356 -6.03 -7.42 -17.07
N VAL A 357 -6.68 -6.27 -17.23
CA VAL A 357 -7.87 -6.10 -18.05
C VAL A 357 -7.55 -5.13 -19.19
N VAL A 358 -7.66 -5.57 -20.43
CA VAL A 358 -7.49 -4.71 -21.61
C VAL A 358 -8.79 -4.53 -22.38
N GLY A 359 -8.98 -3.33 -22.93
CA GLY A 359 -10.12 -3.05 -23.79
C GLY A 359 -10.10 -1.60 -24.27
N THR A 360 -10.48 -1.40 -25.53
CA THR A 360 -10.66 -0.07 -26.12
C THR A 360 -11.79 0.70 -25.43
N THR A 361 -11.81 2.03 -25.59
CA THR A 361 -12.89 2.88 -25.06
C THR A 361 -14.27 2.38 -25.50
N GLY A 362 -15.18 2.21 -24.54
CA GLY A 362 -16.54 1.72 -24.80
C GLY A 362 -16.65 0.20 -24.98
N ALA A 363 -15.58 -0.57 -24.81
CA ALA A 363 -15.63 -2.03 -24.85
C ALA A 363 -16.31 -2.67 -23.62
N GLY A 364 -16.55 -1.90 -22.55
CA GLY A 364 -17.15 -2.39 -21.30
C GLY A 364 -16.14 -2.68 -20.17
N LYS A 365 -14.92 -2.15 -20.26
CA LYS A 365 -13.85 -2.37 -19.26
C LYS A 365 -14.27 -1.90 -17.87
N SER A 366 -14.74 -0.67 -17.76
CA SER A 366 -15.14 -0.07 -16.48
C SER A 366 -16.34 -0.82 -15.88
N GLU A 367 -17.32 -1.22 -16.71
CA GLU A 367 -18.46 -2.04 -16.30
C GLU A 367 -18.02 -3.43 -15.79
N LEU A 368 -17.05 -4.07 -16.44
CA LEU A 368 -16.46 -5.32 -15.95
C LEU A 368 -15.81 -5.13 -14.57
N LEU A 369 -15.02 -4.07 -14.38
CA LEU A 369 -14.36 -3.80 -13.10
C LEU A 369 -15.39 -3.58 -11.99
N VAL A 370 -16.46 -2.82 -12.28
CA VAL A 370 -17.58 -2.60 -11.35
C VAL A 370 -18.27 -3.92 -11.00
N THR A 371 -18.58 -4.75 -11.99
CA THR A 371 -19.20 -6.07 -11.78
C THR A 371 -18.34 -7.01 -10.97
N TRP A 372 -17.02 -6.98 -11.17
CA TRP A 372 -16.12 -7.81 -10.38
C TRP A 372 -16.10 -7.39 -8.91
N VAL A 373 -15.98 -6.09 -8.63
CA VAL A 373 -16.03 -5.56 -7.26
C VAL A 373 -17.37 -5.86 -6.60
N ALA A 374 -18.49 -5.60 -7.29
CA ALA A 374 -19.83 -5.86 -6.79
C ALA A 374 -20.07 -7.35 -6.51
N SER A 375 -19.60 -8.24 -7.38
CA SER A 375 -19.70 -9.70 -7.19
C SER A 375 -18.97 -10.18 -5.93
N LEU A 376 -17.77 -9.65 -5.68
CA LEU A 376 -17.02 -9.93 -4.45
C LEU A 376 -17.71 -9.34 -3.22
N ALA A 377 -18.18 -8.08 -3.28
CA ALA A 377 -18.85 -7.41 -2.17
C ALA A 377 -20.20 -8.08 -1.81
N ARG A 378 -20.89 -8.67 -2.80
CA ARG A 378 -22.10 -9.48 -2.61
C ARG A 378 -21.82 -10.81 -1.90
N THR A 379 -20.60 -11.35 -2.02
CA THR A 379 -20.24 -12.69 -1.55
C THR A 379 -19.50 -12.67 -0.21
N TYR A 380 -18.72 -11.62 0.07
CA TYR A 380 -17.81 -11.53 1.20
C TYR A 380 -18.06 -10.28 2.04
N THR A 381 -17.78 -10.33 3.34
CA THR A 381 -17.87 -9.17 4.25
C THR A 381 -16.61 -8.28 4.18
N PRO A 382 -16.66 -7.02 4.68
CA PRO A 382 -15.49 -6.13 4.76
C PRO A 382 -14.33 -6.69 5.60
N GLU A 383 -14.60 -7.63 6.51
CA GLU A 383 -13.56 -8.34 7.28
C GLU A 383 -12.76 -9.33 6.42
N ARG A 384 -13.32 -9.75 5.28
CA ARG A 384 -12.69 -10.68 4.33
C ARG A 384 -12.00 -9.96 3.19
N VAL A 385 -12.66 -8.96 2.61
CA VAL A 385 -12.15 -8.21 1.46
C VAL A 385 -12.49 -6.74 1.52
N VAL A 386 -11.51 -5.91 1.18
CA VAL A 386 -11.67 -4.46 1.02
C VAL A 386 -11.09 -4.00 -0.31
N PHE A 387 -11.59 -2.89 -0.81
CA PHE A 387 -11.21 -2.33 -2.11
C PHE A 387 -10.59 -0.96 -1.98
N LEU A 388 -9.56 -0.72 -2.79
CA LEU A 388 -9.06 0.61 -3.11
C LEU A 388 -9.28 0.82 -4.61
N LEU A 389 -10.13 1.77 -4.97
CA LEU A 389 -10.53 2.01 -6.35
C LEU A 389 -9.79 3.24 -6.87
N ALA A 390 -9.30 3.19 -8.11
CA ALA A 390 -8.58 4.29 -8.72
C ALA A 390 -9.11 4.52 -10.14
N ASP A 391 -9.66 5.71 -10.41
CA ASP A 391 -10.25 6.12 -11.68
C ASP A 391 -9.50 7.35 -12.22
N PHE A 392 -8.90 7.23 -13.40
CA PHE A 392 -8.13 8.31 -14.04
C PHE A 392 -8.78 8.76 -15.33
N LYS A 393 -8.75 10.09 -15.56
CA LYS A 393 -9.25 10.77 -16.78
C LYS A 393 -10.78 10.84 -16.91
N GLY A 394 -11.46 11.17 -15.81
CA GLY A 394 -12.87 11.59 -15.82
C GLY A 394 -13.89 10.46 -15.88
N GLY A 395 -13.53 9.24 -15.46
CA GLY A 395 -14.51 8.22 -15.16
C GLY A 395 -15.24 8.53 -13.85
N THR A 396 -16.54 8.25 -13.84
CA THR A 396 -17.37 8.11 -12.64
C THR A 396 -17.67 6.63 -12.40
N ALA A 397 -16.81 5.73 -12.90
CA ALA A 397 -17.12 4.31 -12.98
C ALA A 397 -17.30 3.72 -11.58
N PHE A 398 -16.44 4.16 -10.65
CA PHE A 398 -16.43 3.69 -9.27
C PHE A 398 -17.27 4.52 -8.29
N ASP A 399 -17.84 5.65 -8.72
CA ASP A 399 -18.66 6.51 -7.85
C ASP A 399 -19.87 5.76 -7.27
N ALA A 400 -20.47 4.90 -8.09
CA ALA A 400 -21.55 4.03 -7.66
C ALA A 400 -21.13 3.08 -6.53
N LEU A 401 -19.86 2.69 -6.44
CA LEU A 401 -19.35 1.76 -5.43
C LEU A 401 -18.80 2.47 -4.17
N ALA A 402 -18.56 3.78 -4.23
CA ALA A 402 -17.87 4.53 -3.18
C ALA A 402 -18.53 4.45 -1.79
N HIS A 403 -19.84 4.17 -1.74
CA HIS A 403 -20.61 4.07 -0.51
C HIS A 403 -20.66 2.65 0.09
N LEU A 404 -20.09 1.65 -0.59
CA LEU A 404 -20.04 0.28 -0.08
C LEU A 404 -19.09 0.19 1.13
N PRO A 405 -19.45 -0.55 2.21
CA PRO A 405 -18.60 -0.71 3.39
C PRO A 405 -17.22 -1.33 3.10
N HIS A 406 -17.08 -2.05 1.99
CA HIS A 406 -15.83 -2.66 1.53
C HIS A 406 -14.87 -1.66 0.90
N VAL A 407 -15.37 -0.52 0.38
CA VAL A 407 -14.54 0.44 -0.34
C VAL A 407 -13.88 1.38 0.65
N THR A 408 -12.56 1.25 0.74
CA THR A 408 -11.73 2.00 1.69
C THR A 408 -11.33 3.39 1.18
N GLY A 409 -11.44 3.61 -0.13
CA GLY A 409 -11.15 4.87 -0.78
C GLY A 409 -11.35 4.77 -2.29
N VAL A 410 -11.74 5.90 -2.88
CA VAL A 410 -11.75 6.10 -4.33
C VAL A 410 -10.76 7.21 -4.64
N ILE A 411 -9.80 6.89 -5.49
CA ILE A 411 -8.76 7.78 -5.97
C ILE A 411 -9.18 8.29 -7.34
N THR A 412 -9.44 9.59 -7.44
CA THR A 412 -9.74 10.25 -8.71
C THR A 412 -8.78 11.40 -8.93
N ASP A 413 -8.43 11.65 -10.19
CA ASP A 413 -7.71 12.85 -10.66
C ASP A 413 -6.60 13.33 -9.69
N LEU A 414 -5.62 12.45 -9.45
CA LEU A 414 -4.53 12.76 -8.51
C LEU A 414 -3.71 13.94 -9.03
N ASP A 415 -3.64 15.01 -8.24
CA ASP A 415 -2.55 15.96 -8.37
C ASP A 415 -1.22 15.37 -7.84
N ALA A 416 -0.11 16.07 -8.05
CA ALA A 416 1.21 15.61 -7.61
C ALA A 416 1.29 15.33 -6.09
N GLY A 417 0.53 16.07 -5.27
CA GLY A 417 0.50 15.88 -3.82
C GLY A 417 -0.25 14.61 -3.43
N ALA A 418 -1.44 14.41 -4.01
CA ALA A 418 -2.27 13.24 -3.79
C ALA A 418 -1.60 11.96 -4.32
N ALA A 419 -0.86 12.02 -5.43
CA ALA A 419 -0.06 10.91 -5.93
C ALA A 419 1.09 10.51 -5.00
N ARG A 420 1.84 11.48 -4.47
CA ARG A 420 2.88 11.22 -3.48
C ARG A 420 2.29 10.61 -2.21
N ARG A 421 1.17 11.15 -1.73
CA ARG A 421 0.40 10.58 -0.60
C ARG A 421 -0.01 9.13 -0.87
N ALA A 422 -0.40 8.80 -2.10
CA ALA A 422 -0.74 7.44 -2.51
C ALA A 422 0.41 6.46 -2.39
N VAL A 423 1.56 6.86 -2.94
CA VAL A 423 2.80 6.09 -2.87
C VAL A 423 3.18 5.82 -1.42
N GLU A 424 3.15 6.85 -0.57
CA GLU A 424 3.50 6.74 0.85
C GLU A 424 2.53 5.81 1.60
N SER A 425 1.22 5.94 1.37
CA SER A 425 0.17 5.14 2.01
C SER A 425 0.23 3.66 1.63
N LEU A 426 0.44 3.35 0.34
CA LEU A 426 0.58 1.96 -0.12
C LEU A 426 1.86 1.30 0.40
N ARG A 427 2.98 2.04 0.45
CA ARG A 427 4.22 1.56 1.06
C ARG A 427 4.04 1.33 2.57
N ALA A 428 3.30 2.20 3.25
CA ALA A 428 2.98 2.03 4.66
C ALA A 428 2.14 0.77 4.89
N GLU A 429 1.16 0.49 4.02
CA GLU A 429 0.32 -0.71 4.12
C GLU A 429 1.12 -2.00 3.94
N LEU A 430 2.03 -2.03 2.96
CA LEU A 430 2.95 -3.16 2.78
C LEU A 430 3.73 -3.44 4.07
N ARG A 431 4.37 -2.40 4.65
CA ARG A 431 5.13 -2.52 5.91
C ARG A 431 4.25 -2.95 7.09
N ARG A 432 3.03 -2.40 7.19
CA ARG A 432 2.07 -2.73 8.25
C ARG A 432 1.70 -4.22 8.21
N ARG A 433 1.35 -4.73 7.02
CA ARG A 433 0.98 -6.14 6.82
C ARG A 433 2.16 -7.07 7.09
N GLU A 434 3.35 -6.73 6.60
CA GLU A 434 4.59 -7.47 6.89
C GLU A 434 4.85 -7.57 8.39
N THR A 435 4.80 -6.44 9.09
CA THR A 435 5.02 -6.37 10.54
C THR A 435 3.95 -7.16 11.31
N HIS A 436 2.68 -7.06 10.90
CA HIS A 436 1.57 -7.76 11.53
C HIS A 436 1.66 -9.28 11.43
N LEU A 437 2.06 -9.79 10.26
CA LEU A 437 2.30 -11.23 10.04
C LEU A 437 3.56 -11.70 10.77
N ALA A 438 4.66 -10.94 10.69
CA ALA A 438 5.90 -11.26 11.36
C ALA A 438 5.75 -11.35 12.88
N ALA A 439 5.00 -10.42 13.49
CA ALA A 439 4.71 -10.42 14.92
C ALA A 439 3.94 -11.66 15.39
N ARG A 440 3.26 -12.36 14.47
CA ARG A 440 2.51 -13.61 14.71
C ARG A 440 3.23 -14.86 14.22
N GLY A 441 4.43 -14.72 13.64
CA GLY A 441 5.17 -15.83 13.02
C GLY A 441 4.48 -16.43 11.80
N LEU A 442 3.57 -15.68 11.16
CA LEU A 442 2.82 -16.11 9.98
C LEU A 442 3.55 -15.71 8.69
N ARG A 443 3.46 -16.54 7.65
CA ARG A 443 4.10 -16.30 6.34
C ARG A 443 3.21 -15.59 5.35
N ASP A 444 1.91 -15.82 5.44
CA ASP A 444 0.92 -15.28 4.52
C ASP A 444 -0.42 -15.02 5.23
N VAL A 445 -1.27 -14.25 4.56
CA VAL A 445 -2.61 -13.90 5.05
C VAL A 445 -3.60 -15.08 5.03
N ALA A 446 -3.30 -16.15 4.30
CA ALA A 446 -4.17 -17.32 4.21
C ALA A 446 -4.06 -18.18 5.48
N ALA A 447 -2.99 -18.02 6.26
CA ALA A 447 -2.81 -18.69 7.53
C ALA A 447 -3.93 -18.33 8.54
N PRO A 448 -4.49 -19.33 9.25
CA PRO A 448 -5.45 -19.09 10.32
C PRO A 448 -4.89 -18.12 11.37
N GLY A 449 -5.69 -17.13 11.79
CA GLY A 449 -5.28 -16.12 12.76
C GLY A 449 -4.54 -14.92 12.17
N ALA A 450 -4.36 -14.83 10.85
CA ALA A 450 -3.81 -13.64 10.19
C ALA A 450 -4.65 -12.39 10.48
N GLY A 451 -5.99 -12.50 10.49
CA GLY A 451 -6.89 -11.41 10.92
C GLY A 451 -6.74 -10.11 10.11
N LEU A 452 -6.38 -10.21 8.83
CA LEU A 452 -6.31 -9.09 7.90
C LEU A 452 -7.25 -9.35 6.72
N PRO A 453 -8.09 -8.39 6.32
CA PRO A 453 -8.84 -8.50 5.08
C PRO A 453 -7.87 -8.45 3.89
N ARG A 454 -8.22 -9.16 2.82
CA ARG A 454 -7.54 -9.03 1.53
C ARG A 454 -7.85 -7.67 0.94
N LEU A 455 -6.84 -6.97 0.46
CA LEU A 455 -6.97 -5.66 -0.19
C LEU A 455 -6.86 -5.85 -1.70
N VAL A 456 -7.94 -5.55 -2.42
CA VAL A 456 -7.96 -5.56 -3.89
C VAL A 456 -7.88 -4.12 -4.39
N ILE A 457 -6.77 -3.77 -5.04
CA ILE A 457 -6.54 -2.46 -5.62
C ILE A 457 -6.94 -2.52 -7.09
N VAL A 458 -8.01 -1.80 -7.45
CA VAL A 458 -8.56 -1.79 -8.81
C VAL A 458 -8.21 -0.45 -9.44
N VAL A 459 -7.47 -0.48 -10.54
CA VAL A 459 -7.06 0.73 -11.26
C VAL A 459 -7.70 0.70 -12.65
N ASP A 460 -8.58 1.66 -12.92
CA ASP A 460 -9.01 1.97 -14.28
C ASP A 460 -8.02 2.97 -14.92
N GLU A 461 -7.82 2.83 -16.22
CA GLU A 461 -6.86 3.63 -17.00
C GLU A 461 -5.42 3.67 -16.41
N PHE A 462 -4.88 2.51 -16.06
CA PHE A 462 -3.52 2.37 -15.51
C PHE A 462 -2.43 3.05 -16.36
N ALA A 463 -2.57 3.05 -17.68
CA ALA A 463 -1.65 3.75 -18.57
C ALA A 463 -1.64 5.27 -18.34
N ALA A 464 -2.82 5.89 -18.17
CA ALA A 464 -2.92 7.31 -17.89
C ALA A 464 -2.30 7.64 -16.53
N LEU A 465 -2.56 6.80 -15.53
CA LEU A 465 -1.97 6.94 -14.20
C LEU A 465 -0.43 7.00 -14.24
N LEU A 466 0.21 6.10 -14.98
CA LEU A 466 1.67 6.08 -15.08
C LEU A 466 2.26 7.19 -15.96
N GLN A 467 1.49 7.71 -16.91
CA GLN A 467 1.90 8.86 -17.72
C GLN A 467 2.01 10.12 -16.87
N ASP A 468 1.03 10.35 -16.00
CA ASP A 468 1.00 11.53 -15.12
C ASP A 468 1.89 11.36 -13.89
N HIS A 469 2.02 10.12 -13.38
CA HIS A 469 2.69 9.82 -12.11
C HIS A 469 3.60 8.59 -12.19
N ALA A 470 4.77 8.73 -12.81
CA ALA A 470 5.72 7.63 -13.03
C ALA A 470 6.18 6.91 -11.74
N ASP A 471 6.24 7.60 -10.60
CA ASP A 471 6.71 7.04 -9.32
C ASP A 471 5.80 5.91 -8.79
N LEU A 472 4.53 5.90 -9.18
CA LEU A 472 3.59 4.84 -8.80
C LEU A 472 3.96 3.49 -9.42
N HIS A 473 4.68 3.48 -10.54
CA HIS A 473 5.10 2.24 -11.19
C HIS A 473 5.94 1.34 -10.26
N ALA A 474 6.85 1.95 -9.50
CA ALA A 474 7.70 1.21 -8.57
C ALA A 474 6.88 0.57 -7.44
N VAL A 475 5.88 1.29 -6.92
CA VAL A 475 5.00 0.78 -5.86
C VAL A 475 4.13 -0.36 -6.37
N PHE A 476 3.52 -0.24 -7.55
CA PHE A 476 2.70 -1.31 -8.11
C PHE A 476 3.52 -2.57 -8.43
N THR A 477 4.74 -2.42 -8.93
CA THR A 477 5.66 -3.55 -9.15
C THR A 477 5.98 -4.26 -7.84
N ASP A 478 6.18 -3.50 -6.78
CA ASP A 478 6.48 -4.01 -5.45
C ASP A 478 5.28 -4.74 -4.81
N VAL A 479 4.07 -4.16 -4.94
CA VAL A 479 2.82 -4.84 -4.58
C VAL A 479 2.63 -6.10 -5.42
N ALA A 480 2.95 -6.10 -6.71
CA ALA A 480 2.83 -7.28 -7.56
C ALA A 480 3.79 -8.41 -7.14
N ALA A 481 5.00 -8.06 -6.69
CA ALA A 481 6.00 -9.03 -6.27
C ALA A 481 5.72 -9.64 -4.88
N ARG A 482 5.23 -8.84 -3.92
CA ARG A 482 5.05 -9.25 -2.51
C ARG A 482 3.59 -9.46 -2.11
N GLY A 483 2.64 -8.94 -2.88
CA GLY A 483 1.24 -8.79 -2.52
C GLY A 483 0.54 -10.11 -2.24
N ARG A 484 0.89 -11.20 -2.96
CA ARG A 484 0.30 -12.53 -2.75
C ARG A 484 0.35 -12.99 -1.29
N ALA A 485 1.50 -12.88 -0.63
CA ALA A 485 1.67 -13.29 0.77
C ALA A 485 0.94 -12.33 1.72
N LEU A 486 0.94 -11.04 1.39
CA LEU A 486 0.34 -9.98 2.20
C LEU A 486 -1.18 -9.85 2.02
N GLY A 487 -1.78 -10.59 1.08
CA GLY A 487 -3.20 -10.45 0.74
C GLY A 487 -3.51 -9.16 -0.01
N MET A 488 -2.54 -8.59 -0.72
CA MET A 488 -2.73 -7.43 -1.59
C MET A 488 -2.79 -7.88 -3.04
N HIS A 489 -3.87 -7.56 -3.72
CA HIS A 489 -4.17 -7.97 -5.08
C HIS A 489 -4.32 -6.75 -5.97
N LEU A 490 -3.94 -6.86 -7.25
CA LEU A 490 -4.00 -5.75 -8.22
C LEU A 490 -4.91 -6.17 -9.36
N VAL A 491 -5.82 -5.29 -9.77
CA VAL A 491 -6.61 -5.44 -11.00
C VAL A 491 -6.35 -4.20 -11.84
N LEU A 492 -5.57 -4.37 -12.92
CA LEU A 492 -5.05 -3.27 -13.73
C LEU A 492 -5.79 -3.19 -15.06
N GLY A 493 -6.69 -2.22 -15.17
CA GLY A 493 -7.41 -1.87 -16.38
C GLY A 493 -6.62 -0.91 -17.26
N THR A 494 -6.46 -1.21 -18.55
CA THR A 494 -5.79 -0.31 -19.51
C THR A 494 -6.40 -0.41 -20.91
N GLN A 495 -6.37 0.69 -21.65
CA GLN A 495 -6.72 0.68 -23.08
C GLN A 495 -5.62 0.10 -23.95
N ARG A 496 -4.36 0.23 -23.51
CA ARG A 496 -3.16 -0.24 -24.21
C ARG A 496 -2.26 -1.02 -23.25
N SER A 497 -1.96 -2.26 -23.57
CA SER A 497 -1.01 -3.08 -22.77
C SER A 497 0.46 -2.84 -23.13
N THR A 498 0.74 -2.59 -24.41
CA THR A 498 2.11 -2.47 -24.95
C THR A 498 2.83 -1.23 -24.36
N GLY A 499 4.02 -1.43 -23.80
CA GLY A 499 4.85 -0.37 -23.21
C GLY A 499 4.43 0.09 -21.80
N VAL A 500 3.21 -0.22 -21.37
CA VAL A 500 2.67 0.14 -20.04
C VAL A 500 2.97 -0.96 -19.02
N LEU A 501 2.73 -2.21 -19.39
CA LEU A 501 3.01 -3.39 -18.57
C LEU A 501 4.44 -3.88 -18.86
N ARG A 502 5.40 -3.45 -18.04
CA ARG A 502 6.79 -3.99 -18.11
C ARG A 502 6.82 -5.47 -17.70
N ASP A 503 7.85 -6.19 -18.15
CA ASP A 503 8.01 -7.64 -17.94
C ASP A 503 7.82 -8.07 -16.48
N ALA A 504 8.35 -7.31 -15.52
CA ALA A 504 8.24 -7.62 -14.10
C ALA A 504 6.79 -7.57 -13.57
N LEU A 505 5.99 -6.61 -14.02
CA LEU A 505 4.58 -6.50 -13.61
C LEU A 505 3.74 -7.53 -14.37
N ALA A 506 3.99 -7.70 -15.67
CA ALA A 506 3.32 -8.69 -16.51
C ALA A 506 3.52 -10.13 -16.00
N ALA A 507 4.72 -10.48 -15.54
CA ALA A 507 5.03 -11.80 -14.99
C ALA A 507 4.26 -12.12 -13.70
N ASN A 508 3.85 -11.10 -12.94
CA ASN A 508 3.12 -11.26 -11.69
C ASN A 508 1.59 -11.15 -11.85
N CYS A 509 1.09 -10.82 -13.05
CA CYS A 509 -0.33 -10.77 -13.36
C CYS A 509 -0.74 -11.89 -14.33
N PRO A 510 -0.89 -13.15 -13.89
CA PRO A 510 -1.12 -14.26 -14.80
C PRO A 510 -2.60 -14.42 -15.19
N LEU A 511 -3.53 -13.75 -14.47
CA LEU A 511 -4.93 -13.63 -14.88
C LEU A 511 -5.09 -12.51 -15.92
N ARG A 512 -5.56 -12.87 -17.11
CA ARG A 512 -5.63 -11.97 -18.27
C ARG A 512 -7.06 -11.91 -18.80
N ILE A 513 -7.61 -10.71 -18.91
CA ILE A 513 -8.93 -10.47 -19.48
C ILE A 513 -8.81 -9.47 -20.62
N ALA A 514 -9.31 -9.82 -21.79
CA ALA A 514 -9.32 -8.96 -22.96
C ALA A 514 -10.76 -8.77 -23.47
N LEU A 515 -11.28 -7.55 -23.33
CA LEU A 515 -12.42 -7.09 -24.11
C LEU A 515 -11.95 -6.72 -25.52
N ARG A 516 -12.83 -6.13 -26.33
CA ARG A 516 -12.48 -5.69 -27.69
C ARG A 516 -11.25 -4.78 -27.69
N VAL A 517 -10.21 -5.20 -28.41
CA VAL A 517 -8.99 -4.42 -28.64
C VAL A 517 -8.90 -3.97 -30.10
N ALA A 518 -8.10 -2.94 -30.37
CA ALA A 518 -7.97 -2.39 -31.72
C ALA A 518 -7.05 -3.25 -32.61
N GLU A 519 -5.99 -3.82 -32.05
CA GLU A 519 -4.94 -4.50 -32.81
C GLU A 519 -4.78 -5.98 -32.41
N PRO A 520 -4.62 -6.91 -33.38
CA PRO A 520 -4.32 -8.32 -33.10
C PRO A 520 -3.06 -8.56 -32.26
N ALA A 521 -2.05 -7.68 -32.38
CA ALA A 521 -0.82 -7.77 -31.60
C ALA A 521 -1.06 -7.58 -30.10
N GLU A 522 -1.98 -6.69 -29.74
CA GLU A 522 -2.37 -6.45 -28.35
C GLU A 522 -3.12 -7.64 -27.77
N SER A 523 -4.07 -8.21 -28.53
CA SER A 523 -4.75 -9.44 -28.16
C SER A 523 -3.75 -10.57 -27.88
N ARG A 524 -2.77 -10.79 -28.79
CA ARG A 524 -1.72 -11.81 -28.61
C ARG A 524 -0.86 -11.55 -27.38
N GLY A 525 -0.50 -10.30 -27.12
CA GLY A 525 0.30 -9.92 -25.95
C GLY A 525 -0.38 -10.18 -24.61
N VAL A 526 -1.72 -10.18 -24.58
CA VAL A 526 -2.49 -10.35 -23.34
C VAL A 526 -3.05 -11.76 -23.19
N ILE A 527 -3.70 -12.29 -24.22
CA ILE A 527 -4.38 -13.60 -24.17
C ILE A 527 -3.72 -14.67 -25.05
N GLY A 528 -2.64 -14.36 -25.77
CA GLY A 528 -1.91 -15.33 -26.59
C GLY A 528 -2.54 -15.65 -27.95
N ARG A 529 -3.74 -15.13 -28.23
CA ARG A 529 -4.47 -15.25 -29.51
C ARG A 529 -4.92 -13.89 -30.01
N ASP A 530 -5.32 -13.77 -31.26
CA ASP A 530 -5.86 -12.54 -31.86
C ASP A 530 -7.38 -12.36 -31.67
N ASP A 531 -8.05 -13.34 -31.04
CA ASP A 531 -9.50 -13.39 -30.86
C ASP A 531 -10.15 -12.12 -30.29
N ALA A 532 -9.48 -11.38 -29.39
CA ALA A 532 -10.08 -10.18 -28.80
C ALA A 532 -10.17 -9.00 -29.80
N ALA A 533 -9.36 -9.01 -30.87
CA ALA A 533 -9.43 -8.01 -31.93
C ALA A 533 -10.61 -8.27 -32.88
N THR A 534 -11.14 -9.50 -32.92
CA THR A 534 -12.26 -9.88 -33.78
C THR A 534 -13.63 -9.69 -33.10
N LEU A 535 -13.64 -9.33 -31.81
CA LEU A 535 -14.87 -9.03 -31.08
C LEU A 535 -15.65 -7.88 -31.75
N PRO A 536 -16.98 -8.01 -31.88
CA PRO A 536 -17.81 -6.98 -32.50
C PRO A 536 -17.75 -5.68 -31.71
N GLY A 537 -17.90 -4.55 -32.40
CA GLY A 537 -18.00 -3.24 -31.77
C GLY A 537 -19.42 -2.86 -31.39
N GLY A 538 -19.58 -1.72 -30.72
CA GLY A 538 -20.90 -1.17 -30.43
C GLY A 538 -21.68 -2.01 -29.41
N VAL A 539 -23.00 -2.08 -29.56
CA VAL A 539 -23.90 -2.76 -28.61
C VAL A 539 -23.69 -4.29 -28.65
N ASP A 540 -23.47 -4.83 -29.85
CA ASP A 540 -23.33 -6.28 -30.10
C ASP A 540 -22.11 -6.90 -29.39
N GLY A 541 -21.07 -6.08 -29.14
CA GLY A 541 -19.87 -6.46 -28.39
C GLY A 541 -19.90 -6.21 -26.90
N ARG A 542 -20.94 -5.54 -26.37
CA ARG A 542 -20.94 -5.13 -24.96
C ARG A 542 -20.94 -6.34 -24.04
N GLY A 543 -20.01 -6.32 -23.08
CA GLY A 543 -19.83 -7.38 -22.11
C GLY A 543 -19.20 -8.65 -22.69
N LEU A 544 -18.75 -8.68 -23.95
CA LEU A 544 -17.95 -9.80 -24.44
C LEU A 544 -16.48 -9.60 -24.06
N ALA A 545 -15.92 -10.59 -23.38
CA ALA A 545 -14.52 -10.61 -22.99
C ALA A 545 -13.94 -12.03 -23.11
N TYR A 546 -12.70 -12.12 -23.54
CA TYR A 546 -11.91 -13.33 -23.41
C TYR A 546 -11.21 -13.34 -22.06
N ILE A 547 -11.44 -14.40 -21.28
CA ILE A 547 -10.77 -14.62 -20.00
C ILE A 547 -9.75 -15.75 -20.20
N ARG A 548 -8.51 -15.51 -19.80
CA ARG A 548 -7.43 -16.49 -19.77
C ARG A 548 -6.86 -16.58 -18.36
N ARG A 549 -7.18 -17.69 -17.68
CA ARG A 549 -6.56 -18.05 -16.41
C ARG A 549 -5.27 -18.85 -16.66
N PRO A 550 -4.37 -18.96 -15.67
CA PRO A 550 -3.13 -19.72 -15.80
C PRO A 550 -3.36 -21.21 -16.03
N SER A 551 -4.49 -21.73 -15.52
CA SER A 551 -4.90 -23.13 -15.68
C SER A 551 -5.67 -23.40 -16.98
N ASP A 552 -6.03 -22.36 -17.75
CA ASP A 552 -6.80 -22.54 -18.99
C ASP A 552 -5.86 -22.92 -20.15
N ALA A 553 -6.28 -23.87 -21.00
CA ALA A 553 -5.56 -24.22 -22.23
C ALA A 553 -5.55 -23.07 -23.26
N GLY A 554 -6.57 -22.22 -23.22
CA GLY A 554 -6.71 -21.04 -24.08
C GLY A 554 -7.72 -20.04 -23.52
N PRO A 555 -7.78 -18.83 -24.11
CA PRO A 555 -8.78 -17.84 -23.71
C PRO A 555 -10.21 -18.34 -23.96
N ARG A 556 -11.12 -18.04 -23.03
CA ARG A 556 -12.52 -18.43 -23.10
C ARG A 556 -13.42 -17.21 -23.29
N LEU A 557 -14.27 -17.26 -24.32
CA LEU A 557 -15.24 -16.20 -24.58
C LEU A 557 -16.33 -16.19 -23.50
N THR A 558 -16.49 -15.04 -22.86
CA THR A 558 -17.35 -14.84 -21.69
C THR A 558 -18.24 -13.63 -21.89
N ARG A 559 -19.51 -13.77 -21.51
CA ARG A 559 -20.43 -12.65 -21.35
C ARG A 559 -20.36 -12.15 -19.91
N VAL A 560 -19.74 -11.00 -19.72
CA VAL A 560 -19.67 -10.28 -18.45
C VAL A 560 -21.05 -9.69 -18.12
N ALA A 561 -21.45 -9.82 -16.86
CA ALA A 561 -22.70 -9.24 -16.38
C ALA A 561 -22.57 -7.73 -16.17
N LEU A 562 -23.69 -7.02 -16.27
CA LEU A 562 -23.80 -5.61 -15.92
C LEU A 562 -24.32 -5.48 -14.48
N THR A 563 -23.68 -4.61 -13.70
CA THR A 563 -24.17 -4.25 -12.36
C THR A 563 -25.17 -3.11 -12.48
N ALA A 564 -26.40 -3.33 -12.02
CA ALA A 564 -27.41 -2.29 -11.93
C ALA A 564 -27.26 -1.50 -10.61
N PRO A 565 -27.69 -0.23 -10.55
CA PRO A 565 -27.71 0.53 -9.30
C PRO A 565 -28.46 -0.17 -8.14
N ALA A 566 -29.52 -0.93 -8.47
CA ALA A 566 -30.26 -1.74 -7.51
C ALA A 566 -29.41 -2.86 -6.89
N ASP A 567 -28.49 -3.46 -7.64
CA ASP A 567 -27.59 -4.49 -7.14
C ASP A 567 -26.67 -3.90 -6.06
N VAL A 568 -26.11 -2.71 -6.32
CA VAL A 568 -25.23 -2.01 -5.37
C VAL A 568 -25.98 -1.61 -4.09
N ALA A 569 -27.20 -1.09 -4.22
CA ALA A 569 -28.04 -0.75 -3.08
C ALA A 569 -28.40 -1.99 -2.23
N ALA A 570 -28.64 -3.13 -2.87
CA ALA A 570 -28.88 -4.40 -2.18
C ALA A 570 -27.62 -4.89 -1.42
N ILE A 571 -26.43 -4.75 -2.01
CA ILE A 571 -25.16 -5.07 -1.34
C ILE A 571 -24.94 -4.16 -0.13
N ALA A 572 -25.16 -2.84 -0.28
CA ALA A 572 -24.99 -1.86 0.78
C ALA A 572 -25.91 -2.13 1.99
N THR A 573 -27.14 -2.58 1.74
CA THR A 573 -28.14 -2.85 2.79
C THR A 573 -28.00 -4.23 3.43
N SER A 574 -27.45 -5.23 2.73
CA SER A 574 -27.23 -6.58 3.26
C SER A 574 -25.91 -6.75 4.02
N THR A 575 -24.99 -5.80 3.90
CA THR A 575 -23.68 -5.86 4.55
C THR A 575 -23.73 -5.24 5.95
N ASP A 576 -23.93 -6.08 6.97
CA ASP A 576 -23.73 -5.69 8.37
C ASP A 576 -22.26 -5.86 8.76
N GLY A 577 -21.63 -4.80 9.27
CA GLY A 577 -20.26 -4.86 9.80
C GLY A 577 -19.58 -3.49 9.90
N PRO A 578 -18.60 -3.32 10.81
CA PRO A 578 -17.82 -2.09 10.85
C PRO A 578 -17.04 -1.91 9.55
N SER A 579 -16.97 -0.67 9.04
CA SER A 579 -16.06 -0.35 7.95
C SER A 579 -14.63 -0.69 8.37
N SER A 580 -13.97 -1.57 7.63
CA SER A 580 -12.58 -1.91 7.93
C SER A 580 -11.69 -0.72 7.59
N HIS A 581 -10.73 -0.42 8.47
CA HIS A 581 -9.73 0.61 8.21
C HIS A 581 -8.97 0.30 6.92
N GLY A 582 -9.03 1.23 5.98
CA GLY A 582 -8.26 1.18 4.74
C GLY A 582 -6.81 1.61 4.92
N PRO A 583 -5.96 1.34 3.90
CA PRO A 583 -4.63 1.95 3.82
C PRO A 583 -4.69 3.47 3.63
N TRP A 584 -5.85 3.99 3.23
CA TRP A 584 -6.07 5.38 2.83
C TRP A 584 -7.01 6.06 3.81
N LEU A 585 -6.52 7.10 4.50
CA LEU A 585 -7.39 8.00 5.24
C LEU A 585 -7.98 9.04 4.29
N ALA A 586 -9.20 9.49 4.57
CA ALA A 586 -9.79 10.61 3.84
C ALA A 586 -8.80 11.79 3.81
N PRO A 587 -8.66 12.51 2.68
CA PRO A 587 -7.84 13.71 2.66
C PRO A 587 -8.34 14.68 3.73
N LEU A 588 -7.42 15.45 4.32
CA LEU A 588 -7.77 16.42 5.34
C LEU A 588 -8.84 17.40 4.79
N PRO A 589 -9.87 17.76 5.57
CA PRO A 589 -10.97 18.58 5.10
C PRO A 589 -10.51 20.00 4.75
N ARG A 590 -11.13 20.63 3.74
CA ARG A 590 -10.76 22.01 3.32
C ARG A 590 -10.95 23.05 4.43
N GLU A 591 -11.92 22.81 5.30
CA GLU A 591 -12.21 23.61 6.49
C GLU A 591 -12.32 22.68 7.68
N LEU A 592 -11.72 23.08 8.81
CA LEU A 592 -11.68 22.27 10.01
C LEU A 592 -12.13 23.13 11.20
N PRO A 593 -13.40 23.07 11.62
CA PRO A 593 -13.82 23.78 12.84
C PRO A 593 -13.17 23.14 14.07
N ILE A 594 -12.77 23.94 15.06
CA ILE A 594 -12.16 23.43 16.29
C ILE A 594 -13.07 22.43 17.03
N ASP A 595 -14.39 22.58 16.91
CA ASP A 595 -15.36 21.67 17.55
C ASP A 595 -15.42 20.27 16.91
N ALA A 596 -14.85 20.09 15.71
CA ALA A 596 -14.68 18.77 15.11
C ALA A 596 -13.45 18.01 15.66
N LEU A 597 -12.61 18.68 16.46
CA LEU A 597 -11.41 18.09 17.04
C LEU A 597 -11.61 17.68 18.49
N PRO A 598 -11.01 16.57 18.93
CA PRO A 598 -11.00 16.21 20.34
C PRO A 598 -10.29 17.29 21.17
N PRO A 599 -10.72 17.51 22.43
CA PRO A 599 -10.12 18.52 23.29
C PRO A 599 -8.65 18.20 23.57
N ALA A 600 -7.81 19.25 23.66
CA ALA A 600 -6.41 19.14 24.07
C ALA A 600 -6.26 18.65 25.52
N GLY A 601 -5.10 18.08 25.83
CA GLY A 601 -4.70 17.81 27.21
C GLY A 601 -4.49 19.11 28.02
N PRO A 602 -4.40 19.03 29.36
CA PRO A 602 -4.21 20.21 30.21
C PRO A 602 -2.98 21.03 29.79
N GLY A 603 -3.20 22.30 29.46
CA GLY A 603 -2.12 23.23 29.07
C GLY A 603 -1.68 23.15 27.60
N GLU A 604 -2.18 22.20 26.81
CA GLU A 604 -1.92 22.12 25.36
C GLU A 604 -2.94 22.95 24.56
N VAL A 605 -2.55 23.39 23.37
CA VAL A 605 -3.41 24.12 22.44
C VAL A 605 -3.51 23.33 21.13
N VAL A 606 -4.72 23.03 20.69
CA VAL A 606 -4.95 22.35 19.41
C VAL A 606 -4.87 23.36 18.28
N LEU A 607 -3.96 23.13 17.32
CA LEU A 607 -3.81 23.96 16.14
C LEU A 607 -4.56 23.40 14.93
N GLY A 608 -4.77 22.09 14.84
CA GLY A 608 -5.39 21.44 13.69
C GLY A 608 -5.07 19.95 13.58
N LEU A 609 -5.10 19.41 12.36
CA LEU A 609 -4.74 18.03 12.02
C LEU A 609 -3.57 18.01 11.04
N ALA A 610 -2.66 17.06 11.23
CA ALA A 610 -1.62 16.72 10.26
C ALA A 610 -2.03 15.45 9.51
N ASP A 611 -1.52 15.28 8.29
CA ASP A 611 -1.64 14.05 7.50
C ASP A 611 -0.29 13.35 7.48
N ASP A 612 -0.23 12.16 8.10
CA ASP A 612 0.96 11.32 8.20
C ASP A 612 0.68 9.99 7.46
N PRO A 613 0.73 10.00 6.11
CA PRO A 613 0.45 8.81 5.29
C PRO A 613 1.47 7.69 5.52
N ALA A 614 2.70 8.02 5.89
CA ALA A 614 3.76 7.05 6.19
C ALA A 614 3.43 6.14 7.39
N HIS A 615 2.61 6.63 8.32
CA HIS A 615 2.10 5.90 9.49
C HIS A 615 0.57 5.73 9.49
N GLN A 616 -0.10 6.04 8.37
CA GLN A 616 -1.55 5.88 8.17
C GLN A 616 -2.39 6.52 9.30
N ARG A 617 -2.05 7.75 9.70
CA ARG A 617 -2.75 8.47 10.77
C ARG A 617 -2.87 9.96 10.49
N GLN A 618 -3.83 10.59 11.15
CA GLN A 618 -4.01 12.04 11.12
C GLN A 618 -3.94 12.61 12.54
N PRO A 619 -2.72 12.83 13.09
CA PRO A 619 -2.58 13.26 14.47
C PRO A 619 -2.96 14.73 14.65
N LEU A 620 -3.34 15.08 15.88
CA LEU A 620 -3.51 16.49 16.26
C LEU A 620 -2.19 17.23 16.15
N VAL A 621 -2.25 18.42 15.56
CA VAL A 621 -1.18 19.40 15.64
C VAL A 621 -1.36 20.18 16.94
N LEU A 622 -0.38 20.08 17.83
CA LEU A 622 -0.43 20.70 19.15
C LEU A 622 0.66 21.78 19.28
N LEU A 623 0.33 22.84 20.02
CA LEU A 623 1.26 23.79 20.60
C LEU A 623 1.26 23.58 22.12
N ARG A 624 2.45 23.52 22.71
CA ARG A 624 2.65 23.30 24.15
C ARG A 624 3.29 24.54 24.78
N PRO A 625 2.51 25.54 25.20
CA PRO A 625 3.03 26.73 25.87
C PRO A 625 3.98 26.39 27.03
N GLY A 626 5.15 27.01 27.03
CA GLY A 626 6.25 26.81 27.98
C GLY A 626 7.18 25.63 27.69
N ALA A 627 6.77 24.67 26.86
CA ALA A 627 7.65 23.63 26.33
C ALA A 627 8.14 23.98 24.91
N ASP A 628 7.22 24.42 24.05
CA ASP A 628 7.52 24.93 22.72
C ASP A 628 7.98 26.38 22.82
N ARG A 629 9.20 26.70 22.35
CA ARG A 629 9.77 28.05 22.48
C ARG A 629 9.11 29.06 21.53
N ALA A 630 8.91 28.66 20.28
CA ALA A 630 8.30 29.52 19.28
C ALA A 630 7.67 28.75 18.12
N LEU A 631 6.66 29.36 17.50
CA LEU A 631 6.03 28.90 16.26
C LEU A 631 5.89 30.09 15.30
N ALA A 632 6.41 29.98 14.10
CA ALA A 632 6.23 30.99 13.06
C ALA A 632 5.27 30.49 11.98
N VAL A 633 4.34 31.33 11.56
CA VAL A 633 3.32 30.99 10.55
C VAL A 633 3.46 31.95 9.39
N VAL A 634 3.92 31.47 8.25
CA VAL A 634 4.17 32.28 7.06
C VAL A 634 3.11 31.99 6.01
N GLY A 635 2.47 33.03 5.48
CA GLY A 635 1.37 32.89 4.53
C GLY A 635 0.91 34.21 3.91
N GLY A 636 0.37 34.16 2.71
CA GLY A 636 -0.21 35.31 1.99
C GLY A 636 -1.50 35.84 2.64
N ALA A 637 -2.09 36.85 2.01
CA ALA A 637 -3.40 37.35 2.39
C ALA A 637 -4.47 36.25 2.28
N GLY A 638 -5.38 36.16 3.26
CA GLY A 638 -6.46 35.16 3.26
C GLY A 638 -6.04 33.71 3.54
N SER A 639 -4.75 33.45 3.80
CA SER A 639 -4.24 32.08 4.03
C SER A 639 -4.62 31.46 5.38
N GLY A 640 -5.18 32.23 6.33
CA GLY A 640 -5.63 31.73 7.64
C GLY A 640 -4.74 32.10 8.84
N LYS A 641 -3.69 32.91 8.65
CA LYS A 641 -2.76 33.34 9.72
C LYS A 641 -3.46 33.95 10.95
N THR A 642 -4.24 35.01 10.72
CA THR A 642 -5.00 35.70 11.77
C THR A 642 -6.02 34.77 12.44
N SER A 643 -6.62 33.85 11.69
CA SER A 643 -7.55 32.86 12.23
C SER A 643 -6.85 31.92 13.22
N LEU A 644 -5.61 31.49 12.93
CA LEU A 644 -4.81 30.68 13.85
C LEU A 644 -4.48 31.44 15.14
N VAL A 645 -4.06 32.70 15.06
CA VAL A 645 -3.77 33.51 16.25
C VAL A 645 -5.02 33.65 17.14
N ARG A 646 -6.18 33.90 16.52
CA ARG A 646 -7.47 33.95 17.23
C ARG A 646 -7.85 32.61 17.84
N LEU A 647 -7.64 31.51 17.12
CA LEU A 647 -7.87 30.16 17.63
C LEU A 647 -7.03 29.89 18.90
N ILE A 648 -5.76 30.29 18.90
CA ILE A 648 -4.88 30.13 20.06
C ILE A 648 -5.36 31.01 21.22
N ALA A 649 -5.72 32.27 20.96
CA ALA A 649 -6.24 33.19 21.99
C ALA A 649 -7.60 32.72 22.57
N GLU A 650 -8.46 32.10 21.77
CA GLU A 650 -9.73 31.52 22.24
C GLU A 650 -9.50 30.36 23.22
N GLN A 651 -8.52 29.50 22.93
CA GLN A 651 -8.14 28.38 23.79
C GLN A 651 -7.33 28.82 25.02
N ARG A 652 -6.60 29.94 24.92
CA ARG A 652 -5.76 30.51 25.97
C ARG A 652 -6.07 31.98 26.19
N PRO A 653 -7.12 32.31 26.97
CA PRO A 653 -7.48 33.69 27.30
C PRO A 653 -6.39 34.46 28.06
N ASP A 654 -5.44 33.75 28.67
CA ASP A 654 -4.27 34.29 29.35
C ASP A 654 -3.11 34.64 28.38
N ALA A 655 -3.25 34.35 27.09
CA ALA A 655 -2.27 34.73 26.08
C ALA A 655 -2.20 36.26 25.90
N LEU A 656 -0.98 36.78 25.77
CA LEU A 656 -0.72 38.17 25.44
C LEU A 656 -0.83 38.37 23.93
N LEU A 657 -2.02 38.74 23.46
CA LEU A 657 -2.22 39.14 22.07
C LEU A 657 -1.68 40.56 21.85
N VAL A 658 -0.72 40.71 20.95
CA VAL A 658 -0.22 42.01 20.52
C VAL A 658 -1.30 42.68 19.67
N PRO A 659 -1.87 43.81 20.10
CA PRO A 659 -2.90 44.49 19.34
C PRO A 659 -2.30 45.08 18.05
N PRO A 660 -3.12 45.29 17.01
CA PRO A 660 -2.60 45.78 15.75
C PRO A 660 -2.09 47.23 15.85
N ASP A 661 -2.56 48.02 16.81
CA ASP A 661 -2.15 49.42 16.95
C ASP A 661 -0.73 49.56 17.53
N ALA A 662 0.04 50.53 17.03
CA ALA A 662 1.45 50.66 17.38
C ALA A 662 1.71 51.03 18.86
N GLU A 663 0.78 51.72 19.55
CA GLU A 663 0.97 52.05 20.97
C GLU A 663 0.73 50.81 21.84
N GLY A 664 -0.40 50.14 21.64
CA GLY A 664 -0.73 48.91 22.34
C GLY A 664 0.25 47.78 22.02
N ALA A 665 0.78 47.72 20.80
CA ALA A 665 1.77 46.72 20.42
C ALA A 665 3.10 46.90 21.17
N TRP A 666 3.57 48.14 21.28
CA TRP A 666 4.75 48.48 22.08
C TRP A 666 4.56 48.03 23.54
N ASP A 667 3.44 48.42 24.14
CA ASP A 667 3.12 48.10 25.54
C ASP A 667 2.94 46.58 25.76
N ALA A 668 2.39 45.87 24.78
CA ALA A 668 2.19 44.42 24.86
C ALA A 668 3.53 43.66 24.82
N VAL A 669 4.45 44.08 23.96
CA VAL A 669 5.80 43.50 23.88
C VAL A 669 6.61 43.82 25.15
N GLU A 670 6.53 45.05 25.65
CA GLU A 670 7.17 45.44 26.92
C GLU A 670 6.64 44.63 28.11
N ARG A 671 5.31 44.41 28.20
CA ARG A 671 4.73 43.53 29.22
C ARG A 671 5.20 42.08 29.08
N ALA A 672 5.32 41.57 27.86
CA ALA A 672 5.77 40.22 27.59
C ALA A 672 7.25 40.02 27.96
N GLU A 673 8.08 41.05 27.76
CA GLU A 673 9.49 41.08 28.18
C GLU A 673 9.64 40.96 29.71
N GLY A 674 8.66 41.41 30.51
CA GLY A 674 8.66 41.26 31.97
C GLY A 674 7.98 39.99 32.50
N ALA A 675 7.27 39.23 31.67
CA ALA A 675 6.41 38.14 32.11
C ALA A 675 7.03 36.75 31.87
N ALA A 676 7.26 35.98 32.95
CA ALA A 676 7.63 34.57 32.86
C ALA A 676 6.39 33.71 32.55
N GLY A 677 6.56 32.64 31.77
CA GLY A 677 5.47 31.74 31.40
C GLY A 677 4.50 32.30 30.36
N ALA A 678 4.82 33.44 29.73
CA ALA A 678 3.90 34.14 28.85
C ALA A 678 3.75 33.45 27.47
N LEU A 679 2.52 33.38 26.96
CA LEU A 679 2.23 33.04 25.57
C LEU A 679 2.01 34.34 24.78
N LEU A 680 3.02 34.80 24.04
CA LEU A 680 2.97 36.01 23.24
C LEU A 680 2.49 35.69 21.83
N LEU A 681 1.42 36.34 21.38
CA LEU A 681 0.87 36.17 20.04
C LEU A 681 1.04 37.46 19.23
N VAL A 682 1.81 37.42 18.15
CA VAL A 682 2.05 38.55 17.26
C VAL A 682 1.52 38.22 15.87
N ASP A 683 0.49 38.95 15.44
CA ASP A 683 -0.10 38.80 14.11
C ASP A 683 0.50 39.82 13.13
N ASP A 684 0.77 39.37 11.90
CA ASP A 684 1.38 40.11 10.79
C ASP A 684 2.59 40.97 11.22
N LEU A 685 3.62 40.32 11.78
CA LEU A 685 4.82 40.96 12.32
C LEU A 685 5.48 41.92 11.31
N ASP A 686 5.53 41.57 10.03
CA ASP A 686 6.11 42.42 8.99
C ASP A 686 5.29 43.71 8.77
N ALA A 687 3.95 43.61 8.82
CA ALA A 687 3.09 44.78 8.76
C ALA A 687 3.17 45.60 10.05
N LEU A 688 3.28 44.96 11.21
CA LEU A 688 3.42 45.62 12.50
C LEU A 688 4.69 46.48 12.53
N LEU A 689 5.85 45.90 12.20
CA LEU A 689 7.12 46.62 12.19
C LEU A 689 7.12 47.79 11.19
N ALA A 690 6.46 47.63 10.04
CA ALA A 690 6.35 48.69 9.03
C ALA A 690 5.53 49.91 9.49
N ARG A 691 4.73 49.79 10.56
CA ARG A 691 3.94 50.90 11.12
C ARG A 691 4.76 51.84 12.01
N PHE A 692 5.92 51.39 12.48
CA PHE A 692 6.78 52.19 13.34
C PHE A 692 7.82 52.99 12.51
N PRO A 693 8.23 54.19 12.99
CA PRO A 693 9.44 54.82 12.50
C PRO A 693 10.65 53.88 12.67
N HIS A 694 11.66 54.02 11.80
CA HIS A 694 12.82 53.12 11.73
C HIS A 694 13.42 52.77 13.10
N ASP A 695 13.70 53.77 13.94
CA ASP A 695 14.31 53.57 15.26
C ASP A 695 13.41 52.75 16.22
N HIS A 696 12.09 52.99 16.19
CA HIS A 696 11.16 52.25 17.03
C HIS A 696 10.93 50.83 16.49
N ALA A 697 10.86 50.66 15.17
CA ALA A 697 10.77 49.35 14.54
C ALA A 697 11.99 48.48 14.88
N HIS A 698 13.19 49.08 14.88
CA HIS A 698 14.43 48.40 15.23
C HIS A 698 14.43 47.94 16.69
N VAL A 699 14.14 48.84 17.64
CA VAL A 699 14.09 48.49 19.08
C VAL A 699 13.00 47.47 19.36
N LEU A 700 11.82 47.60 18.74
CA LEU A 700 10.74 46.62 18.92
C LEU A 700 11.15 45.23 18.42
N ALA A 701 11.82 45.16 17.26
CA ALA A 701 12.35 43.90 16.74
C ALA A 701 13.42 43.30 17.67
N GLU A 702 14.32 44.11 18.22
CA GLU A 702 15.33 43.65 19.19
C GLU A 702 14.69 43.12 20.49
N ARG A 703 13.64 43.77 20.99
CA ARG A 703 12.89 43.27 22.17
C ARG A 703 12.23 41.92 21.88
N ILE A 704 11.56 41.78 20.73
CA ILE A 704 10.99 40.48 20.32
C ILE A 704 12.09 39.42 20.16
N GLU A 705 13.25 39.81 19.63
CA GLU A 705 14.43 38.94 19.54
C GLU A 705 14.88 38.44 20.92
N GLY A 706 14.98 39.35 21.91
CA GLY A 706 15.29 39.01 23.29
C GLY A 706 14.29 38.03 23.89
N ILE A 707 12.99 38.27 23.71
CA ILE A 707 11.93 37.37 24.18
C ILE A 707 12.06 35.97 23.55
N LEU A 708 12.36 35.89 22.24
CA LEU A 708 12.57 34.61 21.55
C LEU A 708 13.79 33.85 22.09
N ARG A 709 14.90 34.56 22.34
CA ARG A 709 16.14 33.98 22.87
C ARG A 709 15.95 33.45 24.30
N ASP A 710 15.25 34.22 25.13
CA ASP A 710 14.99 33.90 26.54
C ASP A 710 13.81 32.93 26.75
N ALA A 711 13.03 32.63 25.70
CA ALA A 711 11.79 31.85 25.78
C ALA A 711 11.95 30.53 26.53
N GLY A 712 13.07 29.82 26.32
CA GLY A 712 13.36 28.56 27.00
C GLY A 712 13.60 28.70 28.51
N GLU A 713 14.34 29.73 28.93
CA GLU A 713 14.65 29.97 30.35
C GLU A 713 13.42 30.46 31.11
N ARG A 714 12.63 31.32 30.47
CA ARG A 714 11.43 31.93 31.06
C ARG A 714 10.19 31.06 30.94
N ARG A 715 10.29 29.90 30.27
CA ARG A 715 9.15 29.03 29.89
C ARG A 715 8.07 29.81 29.15
N SER A 716 8.46 30.78 28.34
CA SER A 716 7.56 31.56 27.51
C SER A 716 7.48 30.94 26.12
N THR A 717 6.40 31.22 25.39
CA THR A 717 6.18 30.76 24.02
C THR A 717 5.79 31.93 23.16
N VAL A 718 6.42 32.05 21.99
CA VAL A 718 6.12 33.13 21.04
C VAL A 718 5.52 32.57 19.76
N VAL A 719 4.34 33.05 19.37
CA VAL A 719 3.72 32.73 18.09
C VAL A 719 3.75 33.98 17.21
N LEU A 720 4.39 33.89 16.06
CA LEU A 720 4.55 34.99 15.11
C LEU A 720 3.89 34.63 13.80
N THR A 721 3.09 35.51 13.22
CA THR A 721 2.64 35.35 11.84
C THR A 721 3.29 36.38 10.92
N LEU A 722 3.58 35.97 9.69
CA LEU A 722 4.29 36.79 8.70
C LEU A 722 3.65 36.64 7.33
N THR A 723 3.56 37.75 6.60
CA THR A 723 3.21 37.73 5.18
C THR A 723 4.46 37.74 4.29
N ARG A 724 5.47 38.54 4.65
CA ARG A 724 6.75 38.64 3.92
C ARG A 724 7.92 38.36 4.83
N VAL A 725 8.89 37.60 4.31
CA VAL A 725 10.14 37.27 5.02
C VAL A 725 11.24 38.20 4.52
N ALA A 726 11.32 39.40 5.10
CA ALA A 726 12.31 40.41 4.72
C ALA A 726 12.78 41.27 5.92
N GLY A 727 13.98 41.82 5.83
CA GLY A 727 14.51 42.77 6.82
C GLY A 727 14.56 42.19 8.24
N PRO A 728 14.15 42.95 9.28
CA PRO A 728 14.15 42.46 10.67
C PRO A 728 13.28 41.21 10.90
N ALA A 729 12.18 41.07 10.16
CA ALA A 729 11.29 39.92 10.26
C ALA A 729 11.96 38.61 9.81
N ALA A 730 12.86 38.66 8.81
CA ALA A 730 13.63 37.49 8.38
C ALA A 730 14.60 37.02 9.49
N ARG A 731 15.29 37.96 10.16
CA ARG A 731 16.20 37.64 11.27
C ARG A 731 15.47 36.98 12.44
N LEU A 732 14.27 37.44 12.76
CA LEU A 732 13.43 36.84 13.81
C LEU A 732 12.95 35.45 13.40
N LEU A 733 12.57 35.25 12.13
CA LEU A 733 12.19 33.93 11.62
C LEU A 733 13.33 32.91 11.73
N ASP A 734 14.58 33.32 11.54
CA ASP A 734 15.76 32.45 11.66
C ASP A 734 15.96 31.88 13.08
N LEU A 735 15.43 32.55 14.10
CA LEU A 735 15.45 32.05 15.48
C LEU A 735 14.35 31.01 15.76
N VAL A 736 13.38 30.88 14.85
CA VAL A 736 12.23 30.00 15.03
C VAL A 736 12.41 28.73 14.20
N ALA A 737 12.68 27.61 14.87
CA ALA A 737 12.85 26.30 14.22
C ALA A 737 11.52 25.74 13.69
N ARG A 738 10.42 25.93 14.44
CA ARG A 738 9.11 25.36 14.12
C ARG A 738 8.31 26.32 13.25
N ARG A 739 8.07 25.96 11.99
CA ARG A 739 7.46 26.85 10.99
C ARG A 739 6.28 26.19 10.28
N ALA A 740 5.15 26.88 10.24
CA ALA A 740 3.99 26.53 9.43
C ALA A 740 3.98 27.37 8.15
N LEU A 741 4.01 26.73 6.99
CA LEU A 741 4.03 27.37 5.68
C LEU A 741 2.67 27.20 4.99
N LEU A 742 1.88 28.26 4.99
CA LEU A 742 0.56 28.31 4.34
C LEU A 742 0.70 28.72 2.86
N ALA A 743 -0.43 28.93 2.18
CA ALA A 743 -0.44 29.47 0.82
C ALA A 743 0.31 30.81 0.74
N VAL A 744 1.31 30.94 -0.14
CA VAL A 744 2.06 32.18 -0.40
C VAL A 744 2.01 32.52 -1.89
N SER A 745 2.23 33.80 -2.23
CA SER A 745 2.04 34.34 -3.58
C SER A 745 3.09 33.89 -4.61
N SER A 746 4.31 33.57 -4.17
CA SER A 746 5.40 33.22 -5.07
C SER A 746 6.26 32.07 -4.52
N ARG A 747 6.90 31.33 -5.44
CA ARG A 747 7.86 30.27 -5.08
C ARG A 747 9.09 30.83 -4.36
N ALA A 748 9.48 32.07 -4.66
CA ALA A 748 10.59 32.74 -3.99
C ALA A 748 10.25 33.01 -2.51
N ASP A 749 9.04 33.48 -2.22
CA ASP A 749 8.56 33.68 -0.85
C ASP A 749 8.47 32.36 -0.09
N HIS A 750 8.04 31.29 -0.75
CA HIS A 750 7.99 29.95 -0.17
C HIS A 750 9.39 29.46 0.24
N ALA A 751 10.37 29.61 -0.65
CA ALA A 751 11.76 29.24 -0.37
C ALA A 751 12.38 30.12 0.73
N ALA A 752 12.12 31.43 0.72
CA ALA A 752 12.58 32.36 1.75
C ALA A 752 12.02 32.01 3.14
N ALA A 753 10.82 31.43 3.22
CA ALA A 753 10.24 30.95 4.46
C ALA A 753 10.83 29.61 4.96
N GLY A 754 11.70 28.97 4.17
CA GLY A 754 12.31 27.67 4.45
C GLY A 754 11.58 26.48 3.82
N GLY A 755 10.68 26.72 2.85
CA GLY A 755 9.94 25.67 2.15
C GLY A 755 10.69 25.08 0.96
N GLU A 756 10.40 23.81 0.63
CA GLU A 756 10.93 23.15 -0.55
C GLU A 756 10.23 23.66 -1.83
N SER A 757 11.01 23.97 -2.87
CA SER A 757 10.45 24.51 -4.13
C SER A 757 9.40 23.60 -4.79
N ALA A 758 9.52 22.29 -4.60
CA ALA A 758 8.59 21.28 -5.12
C ALA A 758 7.26 21.25 -4.35
N ALA A 759 7.26 21.69 -3.08
CA ALA A 759 6.09 21.73 -2.21
C ALA A 759 5.32 23.07 -2.30
N PHE A 760 5.73 23.97 -3.20
CA PHE A 760 5.03 25.23 -3.44
C PHE A 760 3.69 25.00 -4.15
N ASP A 761 2.59 25.37 -3.48
CA ASP A 761 1.26 25.42 -4.09
C ASP A 761 0.51 26.68 -3.63
N PRO A 762 0.23 27.63 -4.54
CA PRO A 762 -0.50 28.85 -4.22
C PRO A 762 -2.02 28.63 -4.11
N ARG A 763 -2.54 27.46 -4.50
CA ARG A 763 -3.99 27.14 -4.52
C ARG A 763 -4.50 26.50 -3.24
N ARG A 764 -3.62 26.33 -2.24
CA ARG A 764 -3.96 25.80 -0.92
C ARG A 764 -5.15 26.55 -0.31
N ALA A 765 -6.09 25.80 0.25
CA ALA A 765 -7.22 26.36 0.98
C ALA A 765 -6.75 27.16 2.22
N PRO A 766 -7.55 28.09 2.75
CA PRO A 766 -7.24 28.74 4.02
C PRO A 766 -6.99 27.72 5.14
N GLY A 767 -5.94 27.93 5.93
CA GLY A 767 -5.49 27.01 6.98
C GLY A 767 -4.71 25.78 6.48
N ARG A 768 -4.68 25.52 5.17
CA ARG A 768 -3.86 24.45 4.57
C ARG A 768 -2.40 24.88 4.49
N GLY A 769 -1.49 24.03 4.94
CA GLY A 769 -0.06 24.30 4.83
C GLY A 769 0.81 23.09 5.13
N VAL A 770 2.10 23.34 5.34
CA VAL A 770 3.09 22.36 5.77
C VAL A 770 3.64 22.77 7.13
N LEU A 771 3.68 21.85 8.09
CA LEU A 771 4.27 22.05 9.40
C LEU A 771 4.94 20.75 9.84
N ASP A 772 6.16 20.84 10.38
CA ASP A 772 6.94 19.68 10.83
C ASP A 772 7.15 18.63 9.70
N GLY A 773 7.20 19.10 8.44
CA GLY A 773 7.34 18.26 7.24
C GLY A 773 6.06 17.56 6.77
N LEU A 774 4.96 17.73 7.50
CA LEU A 774 3.67 17.12 7.20
C LEU A 774 2.69 18.15 6.63
N GLU A 775 1.79 17.69 5.77
CA GLU A 775 0.66 18.52 5.36
C GLU A 775 -0.32 18.67 6.52
N VAL A 776 -0.78 19.89 6.77
CA VAL A 776 -1.68 20.20 7.88
C VAL A 776 -2.89 20.99 7.41
N GLN A 777 -4.02 20.76 8.08
CA GLN A 777 -5.16 21.67 8.09
C GLN A 777 -5.23 22.30 9.47
N LEU A 778 -4.95 23.59 9.55
CA LEU A 778 -5.17 24.37 10.75
C LEU A 778 -6.67 24.56 10.98
N ALA A 779 -7.07 24.49 12.25
CA ALA A 779 -8.45 24.64 12.65
C ALA A 779 -8.90 26.10 12.61
N MET A 780 -10.21 26.30 12.49
CA MET A 780 -10.86 27.60 12.51
C MET A 780 -11.47 27.85 13.90
N PRO A 781 -11.39 29.09 14.43
CA PRO A 781 -11.98 29.46 15.71
C PRO A 781 -13.52 29.39 15.66
N ARG A 782 -14.18 29.27 16.82
CA ARG A 782 -15.64 29.07 16.90
C ARG A 782 -16.44 30.27 16.43
N VAL A 783 -15.98 31.47 16.77
CA VAL A 783 -16.67 32.72 16.45
C VAL A 783 -15.82 33.54 15.49
N PRO A 784 -16.29 33.78 14.26
CA PRO A 784 -15.65 34.73 13.36
C PRO A 784 -15.77 36.15 13.94
N GLY A 785 -14.64 36.71 14.38
CA GLY A 785 -14.48 38.15 14.57
C GLY A 785 -15.27 38.79 15.71
N ARG A 786 -14.82 38.59 16.95
CA ARG A 786 -15.02 39.65 17.96
C ARG A 786 -14.00 40.76 17.65
N PRO A 787 -14.42 42.01 17.42
CA PRO A 787 -13.47 43.12 17.35
C PRO A 787 -12.67 43.14 18.65
N VAL A 788 -11.36 43.34 18.55
CA VAL A 788 -10.53 43.66 19.71
C VAL A 788 -11.19 44.87 20.36
N GLU A 789 -11.66 44.75 21.60
CA GLU A 789 -12.23 45.87 22.33
C GLU A 789 -11.20 47.01 22.30
N GLU A 790 -11.59 48.16 21.75
CA GLU A 790 -10.73 49.33 21.80
C GLU A 790 -10.44 49.62 23.27
N PRO A 791 -9.16 49.82 23.64
CA PRO A 791 -8.84 50.18 25.02
C PRO A 791 -9.65 51.42 25.40
N PRO A 792 -10.14 51.50 26.65
CA PRO A 792 -10.92 52.65 27.09
C PRO A 792 -10.16 53.95 26.77
N PRO A 793 -10.86 55.03 26.38
CA PRO A 793 -10.22 56.27 25.99
C PRO A 793 -9.28 56.72 27.10
N ALA A 794 -7.99 56.84 26.77
CA ALA A 794 -6.98 57.23 27.72
C ALA A 794 -7.34 58.59 28.34
N THR A 795 -7.37 58.64 29.66
CA THR A 795 -7.70 59.85 30.42
C THR A 795 -6.72 60.98 30.09
N ALA A 796 -7.25 62.14 29.74
CA ALA A 796 -6.44 63.32 29.46
C ALA A 796 -5.58 63.68 30.67
N TRP A 797 -4.28 63.74 30.46
CA TRP A 797 -3.31 64.13 31.46
C TRP A 797 -3.49 65.60 31.83
N ARG A 798 -3.37 65.89 33.13
CA ARG A 798 -3.45 67.23 33.69
C ARG A 798 -2.14 67.57 34.41
N PRO A 799 -1.57 68.78 34.22
CA PRO A 799 -0.44 69.24 35.00
C PRO A 799 -0.76 69.24 36.49
N SER A 800 0.12 68.63 37.30
CA SER A 800 0.01 68.60 38.76
C SER A 800 1.14 69.33 39.47
N ALA A 801 2.26 69.60 38.79
CA ALA A 801 3.38 70.36 39.33
C ALA A 801 3.13 71.88 39.22
N PRO A 802 3.70 72.70 40.12
CA PRO A 802 3.52 74.15 40.09
C PRO A 802 3.92 74.80 38.75
N VAL A 803 4.97 74.28 38.12
CA VAL A 803 5.44 74.69 36.80
C VAL A 803 5.77 73.47 35.97
N THR A 804 5.28 73.42 34.73
CA THR A 804 5.57 72.38 33.73
C THR A 804 6.06 73.02 32.44
N ALA A 805 7.16 72.52 31.88
CA ALA A 805 7.62 72.90 30.56
C ALA A 805 6.90 72.05 29.50
N LEU A 806 6.35 72.67 28.46
CA LEU A 806 5.72 72.00 27.33
C LEU A 806 6.44 72.36 26.04
N VAL A 807 6.89 71.35 25.32
CA VAL A 807 7.45 71.48 23.97
C VAL A 807 6.44 70.98 22.95
N ALA A 808 6.01 71.86 22.04
CA ALA A 808 5.10 71.50 20.96
C ALA A 808 5.34 72.35 19.71
N LYS A 809 5.12 71.78 18.52
CA LYS A 809 5.09 72.54 17.26
C LYS A 809 3.87 73.46 17.23
N ALA A 810 4.02 74.67 16.68
CA ALA A 810 2.97 75.71 16.70
C ALA A 810 2.50 76.02 18.13
N ALA A 811 3.45 76.14 19.08
CA ALA A 811 3.19 76.25 20.51
C ALA A 811 2.18 77.36 20.85
N ARG A 812 2.31 78.55 20.23
CA ARG A 812 1.39 79.68 20.43
C ARG A 812 -0.05 79.35 20.08
N ARG A 813 -0.29 78.63 18.97
CA ARG A 813 -1.63 78.20 18.54
C ARG A 813 -2.19 77.14 19.49
N ARG A 814 -1.35 76.20 19.91
CA ARG A 814 -1.74 75.10 20.81
C ARG A 814 -1.97 75.56 22.24
N ALA A 815 -1.27 76.60 22.71
CA ALA A 815 -1.43 77.13 24.06
C ALA A 815 -2.88 77.53 24.37
N VAL A 816 -3.57 78.15 23.40
CA VAL A 816 -4.99 78.52 23.52
C VAL A 816 -5.88 77.29 23.62
N ALA A 817 -5.65 76.29 22.76
CA ALA A 817 -6.42 75.04 22.77
C ALA A 817 -6.22 74.24 24.07
N LEU A 818 -4.98 74.15 24.56
CA LEU A 818 -4.63 73.44 25.78
C LEU A 818 -5.18 74.14 27.03
N ALA A 819 -5.14 75.47 27.09
CA ALA A 819 -5.79 76.24 28.14
C ALA A 819 -7.30 75.98 28.18
N GLY A 820 -7.95 75.92 27.02
CA GLY A 820 -9.37 75.53 26.91
C GLY A 820 -9.64 74.09 27.35
N GLY A 821 -8.78 73.15 26.97
CA GLY A 821 -8.94 71.72 27.27
C GLY A 821 -8.71 71.35 28.75
N TRP A 822 -7.79 72.02 29.44
CA TRP A 822 -7.60 71.84 30.89
C TRP A 822 -8.61 72.63 31.74
N GLY A 823 -9.23 73.66 31.17
CA GLY A 823 -10.17 74.55 31.85
C GLY A 823 -9.48 75.57 32.77
N ASN A 824 -10.28 76.31 33.54
CA ASN A 824 -9.84 77.50 34.32
C ASN A 824 -8.84 77.24 35.47
N GLY A 825 -8.32 76.01 35.62
CA GLY A 825 -7.39 75.63 36.68
C GLY A 825 -5.92 75.57 36.28
N VAL A 826 -5.57 75.76 35.00
CA VAL A 826 -4.20 75.71 34.50
C VAL A 826 -3.90 76.95 33.65
N HIS A 827 -2.82 77.67 33.95
CA HIS A 827 -2.40 78.82 33.14
C HIS A 827 -1.34 78.40 32.14
N VAL A 828 -1.57 78.66 30.85
CA VAL A 828 -0.60 78.36 29.79
C VAL A 828 0.04 79.66 29.30
N VAL A 829 1.37 79.75 29.37
CA VAL A 829 2.17 80.92 28.95
C VAL A 829 3.06 80.51 27.80
N VAL A 830 3.26 81.38 26.80
CA VAL A 830 4.14 81.10 25.66
C VAL A 830 5.57 81.50 26.01
N LEU A 831 6.54 80.61 25.78
CA LEU A 831 7.95 80.79 26.13
C LEU A 831 8.56 82.08 25.53
N ASP A 832 8.22 82.39 24.28
CA ASP A 832 8.73 83.58 23.58
C ASP A 832 8.18 84.91 24.14
N ASP A 833 7.13 84.87 24.95
CA ASP A 833 6.53 86.05 25.59
C ASP A 833 7.11 86.31 27.00
N LEU A 834 8.00 85.44 27.50
CA LEU A 834 8.61 85.61 28.82
C LEU A 834 9.74 86.67 28.79
N PRO A 835 9.85 87.52 29.83
CA PRO A 835 10.95 88.46 29.96
C PRO A 835 12.32 87.77 29.99
N SER A 836 13.35 88.44 29.47
CA SER A 836 14.74 87.96 29.58
C SER A 836 15.16 87.86 31.06
N GLY A 837 15.81 86.77 31.45
CA GLY A 837 16.23 86.52 32.84
C GLY A 837 15.15 85.91 33.74
N THR A 838 13.99 85.51 33.18
CA THR A 838 12.98 84.73 33.90
C THR A 838 13.59 83.42 34.43
N ILE A 839 13.14 82.98 35.61
CA ILE A 839 13.43 81.68 36.23
C ILE A 839 12.11 80.92 36.30
N LEU A 840 12.06 79.66 35.87
CA LEU A 840 10.80 78.89 35.81
C LEU A 840 10.16 78.77 37.18
N ALA A 841 10.94 78.52 38.24
CA ALA A 841 10.42 78.43 39.61
C ALA A 841 9.66 79.69 40.07
N ALA A 842 10.02 80.88 39.56
CA ALA A 842 9.36 82.14 39.92
C ALA A 842 7.98 82.30 39.27
N LEU A 843 7.63 81.48 38.27
CA LEU A 843 6.32 81.47 37.62
C LEU A 843 5.28 80.65 38.40
N ALA A 844 5.69 79.90 39.43
CA ALA A 844 4.79 79.07 40.23
C ALA A 844 3.71 79.93 40.92
N GLN A 845 2.45 79.52 40.78
CA GLN A 845 1.32 80.17 41.46
C GLN A 845 0.73 79.23 42.53
N PRO A 846 0.31 79.75 43.72
CA PRO A 846 -0.15 78.89 44.81
C PRO A 846 -1.45 78.11 44.52
N ALA A 847 -2.27 78.59 43.58
CA ALA A 847 -3.63 78.09 43.35
C ALA A 847 -3.84 77.38 41.99
N SER A 848 -2.87 77.46 41.07
CA SER A 848 -3.01 76.94 39.70
C SER A 848 -1.64 76.60 39.08
N PRO A 849 -1.48 75.39 38.51
CA PRO A 849 -0.29 75.03 37.73
C PRO A 849 -0.06 75.97 36.55
N VAL A 850 1.21 76.31 36.29
CA VAL A 850 1.62 77.09 35.12
C VAL A 850 2.33 76.17 34.12
N VAL A 851 1.87 76.17 32.87
CA VAL A 851 2.50 75.45 31.75
C VAL A 851 3.18 76.46 30.84
N VAL A 852 4.51 76.36 30.71
CA VAL A 852 5.27 77.19 29.76
C VAL A 852 5.38 76.44 28.44
N ALA A 853 4.68 76.88 27.41
CA ALA A 853 4.61 76.25 26.09
C ALA A 853 5.57 76.93 25.10
N GLY A 854 6.48 76.17 24.49
CA GLY A 854 7.43 76.68 23.52
C GLY A 854 7.68 75.69 22.37
N GLU A 855 8.19 76.21 21.25
CA GLU A 855 8.64 75.36 20.15
C GLU A 855 10.05 74.80 20.45
N PRO A 856 10.45 73.67 19.85
CA PRO A 856 11.77 73.08 20.08
C PRO A 856 12.92 74.08 19.92
N GLU A 857 12.87 74.91 18.88
CA GLU A 857 13.89 75.93 18.61
C GLU A 857 13.89 77.06 19.65
N SER A 858 12.71 77.49 20.13
CA SER A 858 12.60 78.52 21.18
C SER A 858 13.22 78.03 22.49
N TRP A 859 12.96 76.78 22.86
CA TRP A 859 13.58 76.14 24.03
C TRP A 859 15.11 76.02 23.88
N GLN A 860 15.60 75.68 22.70
CA GLN A 860 17.05 75.63 22.43
C GLN A 860 17.72 77.01 22.46
N ARG A 861 17.05 78.06 21.95
CA ARG A 861 17.53 79.45 22.03
C ARG A 861 17.64 79.92 23.48
N GLN A 862 16.71 79.50 24.34
CA GLN A 862 16.70 79.82 25.76
C GLN A 862 17.30 78.68 26.62
N TRP A 863 18.54 78.30 26.31
CA TRP A 863 19.22 77.14 26.90
C TRP A 863 19.20 77.09 28.44
N ALA A 864 19.36 78.22 29.12
CA ALA A 864 19.34 78.27 30.59
C ALA A 864 17.99 77.81 31.18
N LEU A 865 16.87 78.24 30.57
CA LEU A 865 15.52 77.82 30.97
C LEU A 865 15.26 76.35 30.64
N LEU A 866 15.81 75.85 29.53
CA LEU A 866 15.75 74.42 29.20
C LEU A 866 16.52 73.56 30.21
N GLN A 867 17.68 74.01 30.70
CA GLN A 867 18.44 73.31 31.74
C GLN A 867 17.71 73.29 33.09
N GLU A 868 17.08 74.40 33.47
CA GLU A 868 16.22 74.47 34.66
C GLU A 868 15.02 73.52 34.51
N ALA A 869 14.34 73.54 33.34
CA ALA A 869 13.24 72.64 33.06
C ALA A 869 13.63 71.17 33.20
N ARG A 870 14.79 70.76 32.66
CA ARG A 870 15.26 69.37 32.71
C ARG A 870 15.58 68.88 34.13
N SER A 871 16.11 69.75 34.99
CA SER A 871 16.64 69.37 36.31
C SER A 871 15.64 69.55 37.46
N GLY A 872 14.64 70.42 37.29
CA GLY A 872 13.74 70.81 38.38
C GLY A 872 12.25 70.71 38.09
N HIS A 873 11.83 70.48 36.84
CA HIS A 873 10.42 70.55 36.45
C HIS A 873 10.00 69.39 35.54
N PRO A 874 8.71 69.00 35.50
CA PRO A 874 8.23 68.09 34.48
C PRO A 874 8.32 68.74 33.09
N LEU A 875 8.92 68.01 32.15
CA LEU A 875 9.08 68.42 30.76
C LEU A 875 8.19 67.53 29.88
N VAL A 876 7.12 68.11 29.35
CA VAL A 876 6.20 67.44 28.44
C VAL A 876 6.61 67.73 27.01
N VAL A 877 6.93 66.71 26.22
CA VAL A 877 7.30 66.85 24.81
C VAL A 877 6.23 66.22 23.95
N SER A 878 5.57 67.02 23.10
CA SER A 878 4.57 66.53 22.16
C SER A 878 5.17 65.47 21.22
N ALA A 879 4.39 64.44 20.87
CA ALA A 879 4.80 63.35 19.98
C ALA A 879 5.24 63.83 18.58
N GLU A 880 4.83 65.03 18.17
CA GLU A 880 5.27 65.67 16.92
C GLU A 880 6.72 66.18 16.95
N CYS A 881 7.31 66.29 18.15
CA CYS A 881 8.69 66.72 18.40
C CYS A 881 9.60 65.52 18.74
N ALA A 882 9.25 64.33 18.24
CA ALA A 882 9.98 63.08 18.50
C ALA A 882 11.47 63.18 18.13
N THR A 883 11.77 63.86 17.02
CA THR A 883 13.13 64.04 16.49
C THR A 883 14.00 64.92 17.40
N GLU A 884 13.39 65.90 18.07
CA GLU A 884 14.10 66.84 18.96
C GLU A 884 14.16 66.34 20.41
N LEU A 885 13.39 65.30 20.77
CA LEU A 885 13.26 64.79 22.14
C LEU A 885 14.63 64.58 22.81
N ARG A 886 15.55 63.83 22.17
CA ARG A 886 16.88 63.53 22.72
C ARG A 886 17.68 64.80 23.04
N VAL A 887 17.60 65.81 22.17
CA VAL A 887 18.31 67.09 22.37
C VAL A 887 17.67 67.90 23.50
N LEU A 888 16.34 67.86 23.61
CA LEU A 888 15.57 68.64 24.57
C LEU A 888 15.58 68.06 25.98
N THR A 889 15.52 66.73 26.12
CA THR A 889 15.42 66.05 27.42
C THR A 889 16.78 65.52 27.89
N GLY A 890 17.68 65.20 26.95
CA GLY A 890 18.93 64.48 27.23
C GLY A 890 18.78 62.97 27.42
N GLU A 891 17.57 62.44 27.20
CA GLU A 891 17.30 61.01 27.29
C GLU A 891 18.01 60.23 26.20
N ARG A 892 18.71 59.15 26.59
CA ARG A 892 19.45 58.29 25.67
C ARG A 892 18.59 57.14 25.15
N GLU A 893 17.71 56.62 26.00
CA GLU A 893 16.80 55.54 25.65
C GLU A 893 15.64 56.07 24.80
N LEU A 894 15.13 55.21 23.91
CA LEU A 894 13.97 55.54 23.10
C LEU A 894 12.71 55.47 24.00
N PRO A 895 11.88 56.52 24.06
CA PRO A 895 10.68 56.51 24.90
C PRO A 895 9.65 55.50 24.37
N PRO A 896 8.61 55.16 25.17
CA PRO A 896 7.49 54.37 24.67
C PRO A 896 6.86 55.04 23.45
N TYR A 897 6.52 54.26 22.42
CA TYR A 897 6.02 54.81 21.18
C TYR A 897 4.74 55.61 21.41
N ALA A 898 4.71 56.85 20.94
CA ALA A 898 3.57 57.76 21.02
C ALA A 898 3.17 58.22 19.61
N ARG A 899 1.89 58.05 19.25
CA ARG A 899 1.40 58.35 17.91
C ARG A 899 1.37 59.87 17.65
N PRO A 900 2.10 60.39 16.65
CA PRO A 900 2.04 61.79 16.29
C PRO A 900 0.62 62.20 15.87
N ARG A 901 0.24 63.45 16.13
CA ARG A 901 -1.09 64.03 15.80
C ARG A 901 -2.30 63.36 16.48
N ALA A 902 -2.09 62.51 17.49
CA ALA A 902 -3.17 61.89 18.29
C ALA A 902 -3.27 62.48 19.71
N SER A 903 -2.95 63.76 19.86
CA SER A 903 -2.80 64.46 21.15
C SER A 903 -1.89 63.72 22.14
N ARG A 904 -0.86 63.04 21.63
CA ARG A 904 0.11 62.31 22.46
C ARG A 904 1.31 63.17 22.81
N ALA A 905 1.85 62.96 24.01
CA ALA A 905 3.10 63.56 24.45
C ALA A 905 3.85 62.58 25.38
N TRP A 906 5.13 62.88 25.62
CA TRP A 906 5.95 62.23 26.63
C TRP A 906 6.14 63.15 27.82
N LEU A 907 5.74 62.68 29.00
CA LEU A 907 6.06 63.31 30.27
C LEU A 907 7.44 62.82 30.71
N CYS A 908 8.42 63.71 30.68
CA CYS A 908 9.78 63.46 31.15
C CYS A 908 9.94 64.11 32.52
N VAL A 909 10.32 63.32 33.52
CA VAL A 909 10.60 63.78 34.89
C VAL A 909 11.99 63.26 35.24
N ASP A 910 12.82 64.10 35.85
CA ASP A 910 14.19 63.72 36.16
C ASP A 910 14.26 62.40 36.96
N GLY A 911 15.20 61.54 36.56
CA GLY A 911 15.39 60.20 37.12
C GLY A 911 14.28 59.17 36.83
N ARG A 912 13.31 59.45 35.95
CA ARG A 912 12.25 58.51 35.55
C ARG A 912 12.19 58.33 34.04
N PRO A 913 11.90 57.11 33.54
CA PRO A 913 11.74 56.88 32.11
C PRO A 913 10.55 57.72 31.58
N PRO A 914 10.65 58.27 30.36
CA PRO A 914 9.57 59.04 29.75
C PRO A 914 8.25 58.26 29.71
N GLN A 915 7.15 58.87 30.17
CA GLN A 915 5.84 58.24 30.19
C GLN A 915 4.95 58.81 29.09
N ARG A 916 4.26 57.94 28.34
CA ARG A 916 3.29 58.38 27.33
C ARG A 916 2.04 58.94 28.01
N VAL A 917 1.65 60.16 27.65
CA VAL A 917 0.48 60.87 28.17
C VAL A 917 -0.40 61.42 27.04
N VAL A 918 -1.66 61.72 27.36
CA VAL A 918 -2.62 62.30 26.42
C VAL A 918 -2.90 63.74 26.80
N LEU A 919 -2.64 64.68 25.89
CA LEU A 919 -3.00 66.09 26.03
C LEU A 919 -4.50 66.26 25.70
N PRO A 920 -5.20 67.22 26.34
CA PRO A 920 -6.63 67.46 26.12
C PRO A 920 -6.95 68.06 24.74
#